data_AF-A0A353A0G1-F1
#
_entry.id   AF-A0A353A0G1-F1
#
_cell.length_a   1.000
_cell.length_b   1.000
_cell.length_c   1.000
_cell.angle_alpha   90.00
_cell.angle_beta   90.00
_cell.angle_gamma   90.00
#
_symmetry.space_group_name_H-M   'P 1'
#
loop_
_entity.id
_entity.type
_entity.pdbx_description
1 polymer ?
#
loop_
_entity_poly.entity_id
_entity_poly.type
_entity_poly.pdbx_seq_one_letter_code
_entity_poly.pdbx_strand_id
1 'polypeptide(L)'
;MEIGSGLALECTGGIMTFNPVNKKSGNQVWNIKPSARDGYFVLVNPQTQMALDNGNHGNNAGEVCPWDINPGNANQQWKLKQVAEDTYTLTCAAGGLKLGYNDNCQPGGRVWQVKLDDSDEAVRWRLVKTNLKTSVQTNLGKSKNDWENETVFGINKEPGRATMLLYPNEKEMKDDEAYGKPWLAPHSSLRLSLNGQWQFHWSAKPEDRPVDFYKPGFDAKDWKQIPVPSCWEMQGYGTPIYTNITYPFRNLPPLIRGQEGFTILKEPNAVGSYRRTVEVPASWEGREIYLHFNGVYSAAYVWVNGRKVGYTQGPNNDSEFNVTRYLKTGRKNLVCVEVYRWSDGSYIEDQDMFRMSGIHREVYLEARQRLHAQDVYLTSQLSHDLRHARMNVQLKVLNAGKKAGMVKADVALVGPDGKPVQTAVVGRTEPLAKGDTALLQLSLDVANPLLWTAETPNLYTVNVAVNGDISTQKFGFRKIENRDGRVFINNKRVLFKGTNRHDTDPVHGKAVPLESMMKDVLMMKRHNLNTLRTSHYPNDPRLYALCDYYGIYIMDEADVECHANHRLSRMPSWQAQYVDREVRMVLRDRNHPSVIFWSMGNESGGGDNFVASKKAINALDGRMVHYEGMNEVADMDSHMYPSVDNMIRSDMDAGKQGRPYFLCEYAHAMGNAIGNLKEYWDYIEFGSRRMIGGCIWDWVDQA
;
A
#
# COMPACT_ATOMS: atom_id res chain seq x y z
N MET A 1 5.94 -7.15 -38.08
CA MET A 1 7.19 -7.71 -38.66
C MET A 1 7.00 -9.21 -38.72
N GLU A 2 7.32 -9.87 -39.82
CA GLU A 2 7.05 -11.29 -40.04
C GLU A 2 8.34 -12.08 -40.28
N ILE A 3 8.41 -13.34 -39.85
CA ILE A 3 9.52 -14.29 -40.12
C ILE A 3 9.07 -15.24 -41.23
N GLY A 4 10.01 -15.74 -42.05
CA GLY A 4 9.75 -16.70 -43.12
C GLY A 4 8.82 -17.85 -42.71
N SER A 5 7.71 -18.00 -43.45
CA SER A 5 6.62 -18.99 -43.30
C SER A 5 5.62 -18.82 -42.12
N GLY A 6 5.41 -17.60 -41.61
CA GLY A 6 4.08 -17.21 -41.10
C GLY A 6 3.96 -16.82 -39.63
N LEU A 7 5.04 -16.37 -38.97
CA LEU A 7 5.00 -15.82 -37.61
C LEU A 7 5.29 -14.30 -37.59
N ALA A 8 4.73 -13.58 -36.62
CA ALA A 8 4.95 -12.16 -36.36
C ALA A 8 5.24 -11.90 -34.87
N LEU A 9 5.84 -10.75 -34.59
CA LEU A 9 6.01 -10.25 -33.22
C LEU A 9 4.67 -9.81 -32.64
N GLU A 10 4.25 -10.42 -31.54
CA GLU A 10 3.08 -10.00 -30.76
C GLU A 10 3.47 -9.52 -29.36
N CYS A 11 2.87 -8.40 -28.96
CA CYS A 11 2.99 -7.86 -27.60
C CYS A 11 1.76 -8.27 -26.78
N THR A 12 1.93 -9.18 -25.82
CA THR A 12 0.87 -9.66 -24.93
C THR A 12 1.20 -9.32 -23.49
N GLY A 13 0.57 -8.28 -22.93
CA GLY A 13 0.57 -8.02 -21.47
C GLY A 13 1.95 -7.90 -20.81
N GLY A 14 2.98 -7.44 -21.53
CA GLY A 14 4.33 -7.24 -20.99
C GLY A 14 5.42 -8.16 -21.54
N ILE A 15 5.07 -9.14 -22.38
CA ILE A 15 6.05 -10.03 -23.05
C ILE A 15 5.93 -9.99 -24.57
N MET A 16 7.06 -10.25 -25.25
CA MET A 16 7.16 -10.35 -26.71
C MET A 16 7.24 -11.82 -27.12
N THR A 17 6.29 -12.27 -27.93
CA THR A 17 6.24 -13.65 -28.44
C THR A 17 6.13 -13.71 -29.96
N PHE A 18 6.48 -14.85 -30.54
CA PHE A 18 6.15 -15.20 -31.92
C PHE A 18 4.73 -15.72 -31.98
N ASN A 19 3.90 -15.21 -32.89
CA ASN A 19 2.55 -15.76 -33.09
C ASN A 19 2.20 -15.80 -34.59
N PRO A 20 1.28 -16.67 -35.07
CA PRO A 20 0.91 -16.71 -36.46
C PRO A 20 0.49 -15.34 -36.98
N VAL A 21 0.92 -15.03 -38.20
CA VAL A 21 0.62 -13.78 -38.87
C VAL A 21 -0.89 -13.62 -38.97
N ASN A 22 -1.40 -12.58 -38.30
CA ASN A 22 -2.79 -12.19 -38.35
C ASN A 22 -2.89 -10.75 -38.87
N LYS A 23 -3.25 -10.61 -40.14
CA LYS A 23 -3.38 -9.30 -40.82
C LYS A 23 -4.47 -8.39 -40.24
N LYS A 24 -5.25 -8.88 -39.28
CA LYS A 24 -6.27 -8.11 -38.54
C LYS A 24 -5.84 -7.78 -37.10
N SER A 25 -4.75 -8.36 -36.59
CA SER A 25 -4.29 -8.12 -35.20
C SER A 25 -3.47 -6.83 -35.11
N GLY A 26 -3.93 -5.86 -34.33
CA GLY A 26 -3.21 -4.61 -34.07
C GLY A 26 -1.95 -4.80 -33.22
N ASN A 27 -1.91 -5.84 -32.37
CA ASN A 27 -0.77 -6.17 -31.51
C ASN A 27 0.47 -6.67 -32.27
N GLN A 28 0.31 -7.04 -33.55
CA GLN A 28 1.40 -7.44 -34.44
C GLN A 28 1.95 -6.29 -35.32
N VAL A 29 1.34 -5.11 -35.21
CA VAL A 29 1.72 -3.90 -35.95
C VAL A 29 2.78 -3.13 -35.17
N TRP A 30 3.77 -2.58 -35.89
CA TRP A 30 4.86 -1.80 -35.29
C TRP A 30 5.15 -0.57 -36.14
N ASN A 31 5.09 0.60 -35.51
CA ASN A 31 5.52 1.86 -36.11
C ASN A 31 7.04 1.97 -35.99
N ILE A 32 7.72 2.12 -37.12
CA ILE A 32 9.16 2.39 -37.16
C ILE A 32 9.32 3.92 -37.10
N LYS A 33 9.78 4.43 -35.95
CA LYS A 33 9.94 5.86 -35.69
C LYS A 33 11.42 6.24 -35.64
N PRO A 34 11.80 7.47 -36.03
CA PRO A 34 13.15 7.98 -35.81
C PRO A 34 13.53 7.91 -34.31
N SER A 35 14.77 7.53 -34.01
CA SER A 35 15.33 7.62 -32.66
C SER A 35 16.14 8.91 -32.48
N ALA A 36 16.65 9.18 -31.27
CA ALA A 36 17.57 10.29 -31.03
C ALA A 36 19.00 10.03 -31.57
N ARG A 37 19.29 8.80 -32.05
CA ARG A 37 20.57 8.42 -32.65
C ARG A 37 20.42 8.28 -34.16
N ASP A 38 21.25 9.01 -34.90
CA ASP A 38 21.21 9.00 -36.36
C ASP A 38 21.39 7.59 -36.94
N GLY A 39 20.50 7.23 -37.86
CA GLY A 39 20.49 5.91 -38.51
C GLY A 39 19.89 4.77 -37.66
N TYR A 40 19.32 5.07 -36.49
CA TYR A 40 18.61 4.12 -35.64
C TYR A 40 17.13 4.49 -35.49
N PHE A 41 16.31 3.48 -35.24
CA PHE A 41 14.86 3.60 -35.13
C PHE A 41 14.36 3.00 -33.82
N VAL A 42 13.22 3.51 -33.34
CA VAL A 42 12.45 2.90 -32.27
C VAL A 42 11.24 2.21 -32.89
N LEU A 43 11.02 0.95 -32.52
CA LEU A 43 9.86 0.18 -32.97
C LEU A 43 8.78 0.27 -31.90
N VAL A 44 7.70 0.98 -32.23
CA VAL A 44 6.61 1.28 -31.29
C VAL A 44 5.34 0.56 -31.70
N ASN A 45 4.79 -0.27 -30.82
CA ASN A 45 3.49 -0.90 -31.05
C ASN A 45 2.38 0.17 -30.94
N PRO A 46 1.55 0.41 -31.99
CA PRO A 46 0.52 1.44 -31.96
C PRO A 46 -0.64 1.12 -31.02
N GLN A 47 -0.85 -0.15 -30.67
CA GLN A 47 -1.94 -0.56 -29.77
C GLN A 47 -1.54 -0.42 -28.31
N THR A 48 -0.33 -0.84 -27.94
CA THR A 48 0.15 -0.77 -26.55
C THR A 48 0.91 0.52 -26.23
N GLN A 49 1.34 1.29 -27.23
CA GLN A 49 2.21 2.47 -27.07
C GLN A 49 3.55 2.16 -26.37
N MET A 50 4.02 0.91 -26.46
CA MET A 50 5.31 0.48 -25.93
C MET A 50 6.35 0.33 -27.06
N ALA A 51 7.61 0.58 -26.73
CA ALA A 51 8.76 0.38 -27.60
C ALA A 51 9.36 -1.02 -27.41
N LEU A 52 9.93 -1.59 -28.47
CA LEU A 52 10.75 -2.79 -28.38
C LEU A 52 12.09 -2.47 -27.68
N ASP A 53 12.35 -3.10 -26.54
CA ASP A 53 13.54 -2.94 -25.71
C ASP A 53 14.28 -4.27 -25.58
N ASN A 54 15.62 -4.24 -25.46
CA ASN A 54 16.44 -5.44 -25.35
C ASN A 54 16.54 -6.03 -23.93
N GLY A 55 15.71 -5.58 -22.99
CA GLY A 55 15.65 -6.14 -21.64
C GLY A 55 16.89 -5.86 -20.80
N ASN A 56 17.67 -4.83 -21.17
CA ASN A 56 18.94 -4.49 -20.52
C ASN A 56 19.99 -5.62 -20.53
N HIS A 57 19.90 -6.55 -21.48
CA HIS A 57 20.83 -7.67 -21.61
C HIS A 57 22.21 -7.28 -22.16
N GLY A 58 22.44 -6.01 -22.50
CA GLY A 58 23.72 -5.51 -22.99
C GLY A 58 24.20 -6.31 -24.20
N ASN A 59 25.43 -6.85 -24.13
CA ASN A 59 26.05 -7.68 -25.17
C ASN A 59 25.79 -9.19 -25.02
N ASN A 60 24.86 -9.59 -24.15
CA ASN A 60 24.45 -10.98 -23.96
C ASN A 60 23.18 -11.30 -24.74
N ALA A 61 23.06 -12.53 -25.23
CA ALA A 61 21.79 -13.00 -25.77
C ALA A 61 20.76 -13.02 -24.64
N GLY A 62 19.54 -12.59 -24.93
CA GLY A 62 18.49 -12.45 -23.94
C GLY A 62 17.18 -12.03 -24.58
N GLU A 63 16.12 -12.02 -23.80
CA GLU A 63 14.78 -11.77 -24.31
C GLU A 63 14.55 -10.28 -24.53
N VAL A 64 13.77 -9.95 -25.56
CA VAL A 64 13.31 -8.58 -25.75
C VAL A 64 11.96 -8.40 -25.08
N CYS A 65 11.68 -7.19 -24.60
CA CYS A 65 10.45 -6.86 -23.90
C CYS A 65 9.83 -5.59 -24.49
N PRO A 66 8.51 -5.38 -24.31
CA PRO A 66 7.91 -4.08 -24.52
C PRO A 66 8.27 -3.18 -23.33
N TRP A 67 8.66 -1.93 -23.59
CA TRP A 67 9.00 -0.95 -22.56
C TRP A 67 8.48 0.45 -22.89
N ASP A 68 8.54 1.37 -21.92
CA ASP A 68 8.22 2.78 -22.14
C ASP A 68 9.07 3.38 -23.27
N ILE A 69 8.42 4.15 -24.15
CA ILE A 69 9.10 4.77 -25.30
C ILE A 69 10.10 5.81 -24.79
N ASN A 70 11.38 5.55 -25.03
CA ASN A 70 12.48 6.49 -24.82
C ASN A 70 13.41 6.51 -26.04
N PRO A 71 13.27 7.49 -26.95
CA PRO A 71 14.10 7.57 -28.15
C PRO A 71 15.60 7.75 -27.90
N GLY A 72 16.00 8.16 -26.70
CA GLY A 72 17.39 8.29 -26.26
C GLY A 72 17.98 7.02 -25.64
N ASN A 73 17.15 6.01 -25.34
CA ASN A 73 17.62 4.78 -24.73
C ASN A 73 18.27 3.86 -25.77
N ALA A 74 19.55 3.53 -25.57
CA ALA A 74 20.30 2.64 -26.46
C ALA A 74 19.70 1.22 -26.54
N ASN A 75 18.96 0.78 -25.52
CA ASN A 75 18.28 -0.52 -25.51
C ASN A 75 17.10 -0.59 -26.49
N GLN A 76 16.55 0.57 -26.89
CA GLN A 76 15.38 0.69 -27.79
C GLN A 76 15.75 1.17 -29.19
N GLN A 77 17.03 1.41 -29.42
CA GLN A 77 17.55 1.91 -30.68
C GLN A 77 17.98 0.73 -31.54
N TRP A 78 17.25 0.50 -32.64
CA TRP A 78 17.49 -0.60 -33.56
C TRP A 78 17.93 -0.07 -34.92
N LYS A 79 19.08 -0.55 -35.40
CA LYS A 79 19.56 -0.29 -36.75
C LYS A 79 18.95 -1.31 -37.70
N LEU A 80 18.19 -0.84 -38.67
CA LEU A 80 17.62 -1.68 -39.72
C LEU A 80 18.62 -1.78 -40.86
N LYS A 81 19.08 -3.00 -41.17
CA LYS A 81 19.93 -3.29 -42.33
C LYS A 81 19.16 -4.17 -43.29
N GLN A 82 18.93 -3.70 -44.51
CA GLN A 82 18.28 -4.50 -45.53
C GLN A 82 19.22 -5.63 -45.99
N VAL A 83 18.70 -6.86 -46.03
CA VAL A 83 19.45 -8.07 -46.45
C VAL A 83 18.80 -8.81 -47.62
N ALA A 84 17.51 -8.58 -47.89
CA ALA A 84 16.82 -8.98 -49.12
C ALA A 84 15.62 -8.06 -49.39
N GLU A 85 14.85 -8.33 -50.45
CA GLU A 85 13.60 -7.61 -50.74
C GLU A 85 12.64 -7.69 -49.52
N ASP A 86 12.24 -6.51 -49.03
CA ASP A 86 11.44 -6.33 -47.80
C ASP A 86 11.97 -7.03 -46.53
N THR A 87 13.21 -7.52 -46.52
CA THR A 87 13.79 -8.32 -45.44
C THR A 87 14.98 -7.62 -44.82
N TYR A 88 14.98 -7.52 -43.49
CA TYR A 88 15.91 -6.72 -42.71
C TYR A 88 16.46 -7.52 -41.53
N THR A 89 17.69 -7.22 -41.13
CA THR A 89 18.17 -7.50 -39.77
C THR A 89 18.02 -6.25 -38.92
N LEU A 90 17.70 -6.42 -37.63
CA LEU A 90 17.51 -5.34 -36.67
C LEU A 90 18.56 -5.47 -35.58
N THR A 91 19.54 -4.57 -35.55
CA THR A 91 20.66 -4.62 -34.60
C THR A 91 20.49 -3.60 -33.48
N CYS A 92 20.49 -4.03 -32.22
CA CYS A 92 20.39 -3.17 -31.05
C CYS A 92 21.65 -2.32 -30.85
N ALA A 93 21.47 -1.03 -30.54
CA ALA A 93 22.55 -0.07 -30.28
C ALA A 93 23.35 -0.34 -29.01
N ALA A 94 22.73 -0.85 -27.95
CA ALA A 94 23.38 -1.10 -26.66
C ALA A 94 24.31 -2.31 -26.69
N GLY A 95 23.90 -3.38 -27.38
CA GLY A 95 24.60 -4.67 -27.38
C GLY A 95 25.31 -5.03 -28.69
N GLY A 96 24.89 -4.46 -29.81
CA GLY A 96 25.30 -4.90 -31.15
C GLY A 96 24.70 -6.24 -31.59
N LEU A 97 23.78 -6.81 -30.79
CA LEU A 97 23.09 -8.07 -31.10
C LEU A 97 21.87 -7.84 -31.98
N LYS A 98 21.42 -8.89 -32.67
CA LYS A 98 20.30 -8.83 -33.62
C LYS A 98 19.02 -9.35 -32.99
N LEU A 99 17.89 -8.73 -33.31
CA LEU A 99 16.56 -9.28 -33.01
C LEU A 99 16.38 -10.60 -33.74
N GLY A 100 15.99 -11.66 -33.04
CA GLY A 100 15.80 -12.98 -33.61
C GLY A 100 15.19 -13.98 -32.64
N TYR A 101 15.41 -15.27 -32.91
CA TYR A 101 14.98 -16.40 -32.07
C TYR A 101 16.13 -17.33 -31.73
N ASN A 102 15.94 -18.12 -30.66
CA ASN A 102 16.71 -19.34 -30.39
C ASN A 102 16.00 -20.55 -31.02
N ASP A 103 16.68 -21.70 -31.11
CA ASP A 103 16.47 -22.83 -32.04
C ASP A 103 15.05 -23.45 -32.22
N ASN A 104 13.95 -22.89 -31.68
CA ASN A 104 12.59 -23.40 -31.85
C ASN A 104 11.52 -22.28 -31.96
N CYS A 105 11.51 -21.53 -33.07
CA CYS A 105 10.53 -20.48 -33.41
C CYS A 105 9.07 -21.01 -33.53
N GLN A 106 8.46 -21.41 -32.42
CA GLN A 106 7.08 -21.92 -32.32
C GLN A 106 6.12 -20.77 -31.93
N PRO A 107 4.85 -20.81 -32.37
CA PRO A 107 3.79 -19.97 -31.81
C PRO A 107 3.82 -19.95 -30.26
N GLY A 108 3.78 -18.76 -29.67
CA GLY A 108 3.92 -18.51 -28.24
C GLY A 108 5.36 -18.46 -27.71
N GLY A 109 6.38 -18.78 -28.52
CA GLY A 109 7.78 -18.70 -28.13
C GLY A 109 8.26 -17.26 -27.91
N ARG A 110 9.19 -17.05 -26.97
CA ARG A 110 9.72 -15.71 -26.64
C ARG A 110 10.66 -15.18 -27.71
N VAL A 111 10.67 -13.85 -27.88
CA VAL A 111 11.52 -13.14 -28.85
C VAL A 111 12.84 -12.72 -28.18
N TRP A 112 13.95 -12.78 -28.91
CA TRP A 112 15.30 -12.58 -28.34
C TRP A 112 16.11 -11.53 -29.09
N GLN A 113 17.15 -11.01 -28.44
CA GLN A 113 18.37 -10.56 -29.11
C GLN A 113 19.39 -11.71 -29.09
N VAL A 114 20.04 -11.97 -30.23
CA VAL A 114 20.92 -13.13 -30.46
C VAL A 114 22.24 -12.73 -31.10
N LYS A 115 23.27 -13.57 -30.91
CA LYS A 115 24.63 -13.42 -31.47
C LYS A 115 24.77 -14.20 -32.78
N LEU A 116 23.97 -13.85 -33.79
CA LEU A 116 23.97 -14.50 -35.10
C LEU A 116 24.34 -13.52 -36.21
N ASP A 117 24.79 -14.05 -37.34
CA ASP A 117 25.20 -13.26 -38.52
C ASP A 117 24.02 -12.89 -39.42
N ASP A 118 24.21 -11.90 -40.31
CA ASP A 118 23.15 -11.45 -41.24
C ASP A 118 22.68 -12.54 -42.22
N SER A 119 23.48 -13.59 -42.40
CA SER A 119 23.15 -14.74 -43.24
C SER A 119 22.11 -15.66 -42.60
N ASP A 120 21.97 -15.61 -41.28
CA ASP A 120 21.14 -16.54 -40.52
C ASP A 120 19.65 -16.21 -40.68
N GLU A 121 18.82 -17.22 -40.90
CA GLU A 121 17.37 -17.05 -41.02
C GLU A 121 16.73 -16.57 -39.71
N ALA A 122 17.35 -16.88 -38.56
CA ALA A 122 16.82 -16.56 -37.26
C ALA A 122 16.78 -15.07 -36.92
N VAL A 123 17.48 -14.24 -37.70
CA VAL A 123 17.55 -12.79 -37.50
C VAL A 123 16.94 -12.00 -38.65
N ARG A 124 16.29 -12.68 -39.60
CA ARG A 124 15.75 -12.08 -40.82
C ARG A 124 14.26 -11.79 -40.68
N TRP A 125 13.94 -10.50 -40.72
CA TRP A 125 12.59 -9.98 -40.54
C TRP A 125 12.04 -9.38 -41.81
N ARG A 126 10.91 -9.88 -42.27
CA ARG A 126 10.14 -9.29 -43.35
C ARG A 126 9.28 -8.16 -42.82
N LEU A 127 9.48 -6.95 -43.35
CA LEU A 127 8.70 -5.77 -43.00
C LEU A 127 7.57 -5.61 -44.02
N VAL A 128 6.39 -6.11 -43.66
CA VAL A 128 5.20 -5.99 -44.52
C VAL A 128 4.40 -4.75 -44.14
N LYS A 129 4.19 -3.84 -45.11
CA LYS A 129 3.33 -2.68 -44.92
C LYS A 129 1.87 -3.12 -44.75
N THR A 130 1.23 -2.70 -43.66
CA THR A 130 -0.18 -2.99 -43.40
C THR A 130 -1.08 -1.81 -43.74
N ASN A 131 -2.28 -2.10 -44.25
CA ASN A 131 -3.37 -1.13 -44.41
C ASN A 131 -4.34 -1.14 -43.22
N LEU A 132 -4.03 -1.89 -42.16
CA LEU A 132 -4.81 -1.92 -40.93
C LEU A 132 -4.84 -0.51 -40.33
N LYS A 133 -6.02 0.10 -40.29
CA LYS A 133 -6.23 1.34 -39.54
C LYS A 133 -6.24 1.00 -38.06
N THR A 134 -5.07 1.04 -37.42
CA THR A 134 -4.99 0.98 -35.96
C THR A 134 -5.48 2.33 -35.44
N SER A 135 -6.70 2.38 -34.90
CA SER A 135 -7.11 3.53 -34.10
C SER A 135 -6.28 3.48 -32.82
N VAL A 136 -5.26 4.33 -32.73
CA VAL A 136 -4.78 4.75 -31.42
C VAL A 136 -6.02 5.35 -30.74
N GLN A 137 -6.46 4.80 -29.62
CA GLN A 137 -7.41 5.52 -28.76
C GLN A 137 -6.65 6.74 -28.18
N THR A 138 -6.39 7.74 -29.01
CA THR A 138 -5.78 9.03 -28.61
C THR A 138 -6.78 9.88 -27.85
N ASN A 139 -8.07 9.66 -28.06
CA ASN A 139 -9.10 10.17 -27.17
C ASN A 139 -9.19 9.23 -25.96
N LEU A 140 -8.23 9.35 -25.05
CA LEU A 140 -8.48 9.11 -23.63
C LEU A 140 -9.58 10.11 -23.26
N GLY A 141 -10.84 9.72 -23.47
CA GLY A 141 -11.98 10.56 -23.13
C GLY A 141 -11.83 10.99 -21.67
N LYS A 142 -12.00 12.28 -21.37
CA LYS A 142 -12.03 12.74 -19.98
C LYS A 142 -13.21 12.06 -19.28
N SER A 143 -12.94 11.31 -18.23
CA SER A 143 -14.00 10.84 -17.35
C SER A 143 -14.55 12.01 -16.55
N LYS A 144 -15.83 11.92 -16.18
CA LYS A 144 -16.46 12.82 -15.20
C LYS A 144 -16.56 12.17 -13.82
N ASN A 145 -16.12 10.92 -13.70
CA ASN A 145 -16.21 10.14 -12.48
C ASN A 145 -15.02 10.46 -11.57
N ASP A 146 -15.25 10.53 -10.27
CA ASP A 146 -14.15 10.76 -9.32
C ASP A 146 -13.17 9.58 -9.29
N TRP A 147 -13.64 8.35 -9.57
CA TRP A 147 -12.84 7.12 -9.62
C TRP A 147 -12.02 6.90 -10.90
N GLU A 148 -12.00 7.88 -11.82
CA GLU A 148 -11.06 7.91 -12.96
C GLU A 148 -10.37 9.28 -13.03
N ASN A 149 -10.02 9.82 -11.87
CA ASN A 149 -9.37 11.13 -11.76
C ASN A 149 -8.36 11.07 -10.61
N GLU A 150 -7.08 10.94 -10.96
CA GLU A 150 -5.97 10.75 -10.01
C GLU A 150 -5.80 11.92 -9.02
N THR A 151 -6.42 13.06 -9.32
CA THR A 151 -6.40 14.25 -8.45
C THR A 151 -7.53 14.26 -7.42
N VAL A 152 -8.46 13.30 -7.48
CA VAL A 152 -9.61 13.15 -6.56
C VAL A 152 -9.58 11.77 -5.91
N PHE A 153 -8.84 11.65 -4.81
CA PHE A 153 -8.74 10.42 -4.00
C PHE A 153 -9.48 10.52 -2.65
N GLY A 154 -10.11 11.68 -2.39
CA GLY A 154 -10.94 11.90 -1.21
C GLY A 154 -11.85 13.12 -1.36
N ILE A 155 -13.10 13.03 -0.92
CA ILE A 155 -14.03 14.17 -0.80
C ILE A 155 -14.61 14.15 0.60
N ASN A 156 -14.41 15.22 1.37
CA ASN A 156 -14.79 15.34 2.78
C ASN A 156 -14.20 14.23 3.69
N LYS A 157 -13.11 13.57 3.26
CA LYS A 157 -12.34 12.63 4.08
C LYS A 157 -11.58 13.44 5.13
N GLU A 158 -11.70 13.07 6.40
CA GLU A 158 -10.95 13.72 7.48
C GLU A 158 -9.45 13.39 7.36
N PRO A 159 -8.56 14.25 7.87
CA PRO A 159 -7.13 13.95 7.97
C PRO A 159 -6.87 12.64 8.75
N GLY A 160 -5.81 11.92 8.39
CA GLY A 160 -5.34 10.79 9.19
C GLY A 160 -4.96 11.21 10.62
N ARG A 161 -5.08 10.29 11.57
CA ARG A 161 -4.72 10.49 12.98
C ARG A 161 -4.28 9.18 13.60
N ALA A 162 -3.61 9.23 14.75
CA ALA A 162 -3.19 8.02 15.45
C ALA A 162 -4.39 7.14 15.85
N THR A 163 -4.23 5.83 15.73
CA THR A 163 -5.17 4.84 16.26
C THR A 163 -5.27 5.00 17.78
N MET A 164 -6.48 5.14 18.31
CA MET A 164 -6.72 5.27 19.76
C MET A 164 -8.07 4.69 20.14
N LEU A 165 -8.16 4.12 21.34
CA LEU A 165 -9.44 3.77 21.95
C LEU A 165 -9.98 5.00 22.67
N LEU A 166 -11.30 5.18 22.65
CA LEU A 166 -11.97 6.35 23.19
C LEU A 166 -13.07 5.95 24.18
N TYR A 167 -13.03 6.54 25.38
CA TYR A 167 -13.99 6.28 26.45
C TYR A 167 -14.59 7.57 26.99
N PRO A 168 -15.85 7.56 27.46
CA PRO A 168 -16.49 8.75 28.01
C PRO A 168 -16.08 9.08 29.44
N ASN A 169 -15.50 8.11 30.16
CA ASN A 169 -15.08 8.25 31.56
C ASN A 169 -14.13 7.12 31.96
N GLU A 170 -13.49 7.26 33.12
CA GLU A 170 -12.54 6.28 33.63
C GLU A 170 -13.14 4.92 33.95
N LYS A 171 -14.43 4.86 34.32
CA LYS A 171 -15.07 3.60 34.71
C LYS A 171 -15.19 2.69 33.49
N GLU A 172 -15.78 3.18 32.39
CA GLU A 172 -15.86 2.41 31.14
C GLU A 172 -14.47 2.04 30.62
N MET A 173 -13.50 2.96 30.70
CA MET A 173 -12.12 2.69 30.30
C MET A 173 -11.48 1.54 31.09
N LYS A 174 -11.64 1.50 32.42
CA LYS A 174 -11.01 0.49 33.29
C LYS A 174 -11.74 -0.85 33.25
N ASP A 175 -13.05 -0.85 32.98
CA ASP A 175 -13.87 -2.06 32.90
C ASP A 175 -13.72 -2.78 31.54
N ASP A 176 -13.17 -2.12 30.52
CA ASP A 176 -13.01 -2.67 29.17
C ASP A 176 -11.71 -3.49 29.02
N GLU A 177 -11.82 -4.72 28.53
CA GLU A 177 -10.67 -5.57 28.24
C GLU A 177 -9.77 -4.99 27.15
N ALA A 178 -10.34 -4.24 26.19
CA ALA A 178 -9.59 -3.60 25.12
C ALA A 178 -8.57 -2.57 25.64
N TYR A 179 -8.78 -2.02 26.84
CA TYR A 179 -7.79 -1.17 27.52
C TYR A 179 -6.44 -1.89 27.73
N GLY A 180 -6.49 -3.17 28.09
CA GLY A 180 -5.32 -4.03 28.23
C GLY A 180 -4.85 -4.62 26.90
N LYS A 181 -5.81 -4.97 26.03
CA LYS A 181 -5.62 -5.72 24.79
C LYS A 181 -6.23 -4.97 23.59
N PRO A 182 -5.54 -3.94 23.06
CA PRO A 182 -6.13 -3.00 22.10
C PRO A 182 -6.47 -3.59 20.72
N TRP A 183 -6.18 -4.87 20.48
CA TRP A 183 -6.64 -5.59 19.30
C TRP A 183 -8.08 -6.13 19.43
N LEU A 184 -8.70 -6.03 20.61
CA LEU A 184 -10.10 -6.36 20.84
C LEU A 184 -11.02 -5.19 20.48
N ALA A 185 -12.25 -5.49 20.10
CA ALA A 185 -13.27 -4.46 19.90
C ALA A 185 -13.60 -3.79 21.25
N PRO A 186 -13.55 -2.45 21.35
CA PRO A 186 -13.78 -1.78 22.62
C PRO A 186 -15.28 -1.73 22.96
N HIS A 187 -15.58 -1.94 24.24
CA HIS A 187 -16.86 -1.78 24.88
C HIS A 187 -17.00 -0.36 25.47
N SER A 188 -17.05 0.62 24.58
CA SER A 188 -17.24 2.04 24.93
C SER A 188 -18.60 2.53 24.45
N SER A 189 -19.33 3.26 25.30
CA SER A 189 -20.59 3.90 24.91
C SER A 189 -20.42 5.05 23.91
N LEU A 190 -19.17 5.42 23.57
CA LEU A 190 -18.83 6.34 22.48
C LEU A 190 -18.62 5.65 21.13
N ARG A 191 -18.67 4.32 21.04
CA ARG A 191 -18.50 3.59 19.77
C ARG A 191 -19.70 2.71 19.48
N LEU A 192 -20.10 2.68 18.20
CA LEU A 192 -21.16 1.82 17.70
C LEU A 192 -20.63 1.05 16.49
N SER A 193 -20.45 -0.26 16.64
CA SER A 193 -20.04 -1.11 15.53
C SER A 193 -21.10 -1.16 14.43
N LEU A 194 -20.65 -1.06 13.19
CA LEU A 194 -21.44 -1.22 11.98
C LEU A 194 -21.14 -2.57 11.28
N ASN A 195 -20.34 -3.44 11.90
CA ASN A 195 -20.11 -4.81 11.43
C ASN A 195 -21.37 -5.67 11.56
N GLY A 196 -21.46 -6.74 10.77
CA GLY A 196 -22.62 -7.65 10.70
C GLY A 196 -23.28 -7.60 9.33
N GLN A 197 -24.57 -7.95 9.25
CA GLN A 197 -25.27 -8.06 7.97
C GLN A 197 -25.67 -6.68 7.41
N TRP A 198 -25.45 -6.49 6.11
CA TRP A 198 -25.88 -5.34 5.32
C TRP A 198 -26.72 -5.81 4.14
N GLN A 199 -27.78 -5.07 3.79
CA GLN A 199 -28.46 -5.29 2.52
C GLN A 199 -27.48 -4.98 1.39
N PHE A 200 -27.42 -5.85 0.40
CA PHE A 200 -26.39 -5.83 -0.62
C PHE A 200 -26.95 -6.11 -2.01
N HIS A 201 -26.48 -5.34 -2.98
CA HIS A 201 -26.72 -5.53 -4.39
C HIS A 201 -25.41 -5.41 -5.16
N TRP A 202 -25.08 -6.43 -5.96
CA TRP A 202 -23.90 -6.45 -6.81
C TRP A 202 -24.29 -6.21 -8.26
N SER A 203 -23.52 -5.38 -8.96
CA SER A 203 -23.73 -5.04 -10.38
C SER A 203 -22.42 -5.24 -11.13
N ALA A 204 -22.46 -5.90 -12.29
CA ALA A 204 -21.23 -6.20 -13.05
C ALA A 204 -20.55 -4.96 -13.64
N LYS A 205 -21.31 -3.88 -13.86
CA LYS A 205 -20.81 -2.59 -14.37
C LYS A 205 -21.53 -1.42 -13.68
N PRO A 206 -20.92 -0.21 -13.67
CA PRO A 206 -21.47 0.93 -12.97
C PRO A 206 -22.85 1.36 -13.46
N GLU A 207 -23.15 1.19 -14.75
CA GLU A 207 -24.41 1.62 -15.35
C GLU A 207 -25.61 0.80 -14.86
N ASP A 208 -25.38 -0.44 -14.42
CA ASP A 208 -26.42 -1.36 -13.96
C ASP A 208 -26.74 -1.17 -12.47
N ARG A 209 -25.96 -0.35 -11.76
CA ARG A 209 -26.12 -0.17 -10.32
C ARG A 209 -27.43 0.56 -10.00
N PRO A 210 -28.04 0.29 -8.84
CA PRO A 210 -29.25 0.97 -8.40
C PRO A 210 -28.94 2.41 -7.98
N VAL A 211 -28.90 3.35 -8.93
CA VAL A 211 -28.41 4.74 -8.73
C VAL A 211 -29.09 5.52 -7.60
N ASP A 212 -30.32 5.15 -7.23
CA ASP A 212 -31.12 5.83 -6.20
C ASP A 212 -31.15 5.07 -4.86
N PHE A 213 -30.35 4.01 -4.70
CA PHE A 213 -30.37 3.14 -3.51
C PHE A 213 -30.08 3.87 -2.19
N TYR A 214 -29.43 5.03 -2.24
CA TYR A 214 -29.13 5.83 -1.05
C TYR A 214 -30.36 6.55 -0.47
N LYS A 215 -31.45 6.67 -1.23
CA LYS A 215 -32.67 7.38 -0.80
C LYS A 215 -33.42 6.57 0.28
N PRO A 216 -33.86 7.19 1.40
CA PRO A 216 -34.56 6.47 2.47
C PRO A 216 -35.81 5.69 2.04
N GLY A 217 -36.52 6.17 1.01
CA GLY A 217 -37.73 5.53 0.49
C GLY A 217 -37.50 4.47 -0.59
N PHE A 218 -36.25 4.18 -0.98
CA PHE A 218 -35.98 3.14 -1.98
C PHE A 218 -36.29 1.75 -1.41
N ASP A 219 -37.09 0.97 -2.14
CA ASP A 219 -37.46 -0.40 -1.79
C ASP A 219 -36.31 -1.38 -2.09
N ALA A 220 -35.63 -1.82 -1.03
CA ALA A 220 -34.55 -2.80 -1.08
C ALA A 220 -34.94 -4.13 -0.42
N LYS A 221 -36.24 -4.43 -0.29
CA LYS A 221 -36.71 -5.63 0.42
C LYS A 221 -36.21 -6.95 -0.19
N ASP A 222 -35.99 -6.96 -1.50
CA ASP A 222 -35.56 -8.14 -2.25
C ASP A 222 -34.03 -8.25 -2.35
N TRP A 223 -33.28 -7.31 -1.74
CA TRP A 223 -31.81 -7.38 -1.71
C TRP A 223 -31.35 -8.49 -0.76
N LYS A 224 -30.28 -9.17 -1.15
CA LYS A 224 -29.60 -10.15 -0.30
C LYS A 224 -28.90 -9.45 0.86
N GLN A 225 -28.44 -10.24 1.82
CA GLN A 225 -27.56 -9.76 2.89
C GLN A 225 -26.12 -10.16 2.60
N ILE A 226 -25.16 -9.36 3.03
CA ILE A 226 -23.73 -9.68 3.02
C ILE A 226 -23.13 -9.36 4.40
N PRO A 227 -22.24 -10.21 4.96
CA PRO A 227 -21.50 -9.86 6.16
C PRO A 227 -20.50 -8.73 5.85
N VAL A 228 -20.38 -7.78 6.76
CA VAL A 228 -19.32 -6.76 6.76
C VAL A 228 -18.56 -6.89 8.08
N PRO A 229 -17.21 -6.98 8.06
CA PRO A 229 -16.37 -6.98 6.87
C PRO A 229 -16.41 -8.29 6.06
N SER A 230 -16.23 -8.19 4.74
CA SER A 230 -15.92 -9.32 3.84
C SER A 230 -15.41 -8.83 2.49
N CYS A 231 -14.73 -9.70 1.74
CA CYS A 231 -14.57 -9.56 0.30
C CYS A 231 -15.77 -10.20 -0.41
N TRP A 232 -16.43 -9.49 -1.33
CA TRP A 232 -17.66 -10.02 -1.96
C TRP A 232 -17.37 -11.26 -2.83
N GLU A 233 -16.13 -11.43 -3.31
CA GLU A 233 -15.70 -12.60 -4.08
C GLU A 233 -15.79 -13.87 -3.21
N MET A 234 -15.43 -13.75 -1.94
CA MET A 234 -15.53 -14.83 -0.95
C MET A 234 -16.97 -15.10 -0.53
N GLN A 235 -17.92 -14.23 -0.92
CA GLN A 235 -19.35 -14.38 -0.69
C GLN A 235 -20.12 -14.80 -1.95
N GLY A 236 -19.39 -15.16 -3.03
CA GLY A 236 -19.97 -15.68 -4.28
C GLY A 236 -20.38 -14.61 -5.31
N TYR A 237 -19.87 -13.38 -5.19
CA TYR A 237 -20.12 -12.31 -6.16
C TYR A 237 -18.87 -11.96 -6.96
N GLY A 238 -18.99 -11.86 -8.28
CA GLY A 238 -17.84 -11.59 -9.15
C GLY A 238 -16.79 -12.69 -9.10
N THR A 239 -15.57 -12.36 -9.52
CA THR A 239 -14.47 -13.32 -9.66
C THR A 239 -13.19 -12.78 -9.01
N PRO A 240 -12.53 -13.50 -8.06
CA PRO A 240 -11.21 -13.12 -7.57
C PRO A 240 -10.17 -13.33 -8.67
N ILE A 241 -9.25 -12.38 -8.83
CA ILE A 241 -8.22 -12.42 -9.89
C ILE A 241 -6.86 -12.44 -9.23
N TYR A 242 -6.02 -13.42 -9.55
CA TYR A 242 -4.61 -13.38 -9.18
C TYR A 242 -3.78 -12.96 -10.40
N THR A 243 -2.96 -11.94 -10.21
CA THR A 243 -1.94 -11.49 -11.15
C THR A 243 -0.74 -11.00 -10.34
N ASN A 244 0.46 -11.28 -10.85
CA ASN A 244 1.67 -10.67 -10.34
C ASN A 244 1.78 -9.24 -10.88
N ILE A 245 2.45 -9.04 -12.02
CA ILE A 245 2.73 -7.70 -12.58
C ILE A 245 1.55 -7.12 -13.38
N THR A 246 0.74 -7.94 -14.04
CA THR A 246 -0.20 -7.45 -15.06
C THR A 246 -1.47 -6.87 -14.45
N TYR A 247 -1.76 -5.58 -14.70
CA TYR A 247 -3.09 -5.03 -14.42
C TYR A 247 -4.20 -5.86 -15.11
N PRO A 248 -5.30 -6.20 -14.41
CA PRO A 248 -6.45 -6.89 -15.01
C PRO A 248 -7.37 -5.97 -15.83
N PHE A 249 -6.92 -4.74 -16.08
CA PHE A 249 -7.54 -3.70 -16.91
C PHE A 249 -6.44 -3.02 -17.74
N ARG A 250 -6.81 -2.34 -18.83
CA ARG A 250 -5.81 -1.72 -19.72
C ARG A 250 -4.98 -0.71 -18.96
N ASN A 251 -3.66 -0.72 -19.20
CA ASN A 251 -2.74 0.30 -18.70
C ASN A 251 -2.94 1.65 -19.41
N LEU A 252 -4.01 2.38 -19.06
CA LEU A 252 -4.41 3.68 -19.63
C LEU A 252 -4.76 4.68 -18.51
N PRO A 253 -3.83 4.98 -17.58
CA PRO A 253 -4.12 5.83 -16.43
C PRO A 253 -4.61 7.22 -16.86
N PRO A 254 -5.60 7.80 -16.15
CA PRO A 254 -6.30 7.28 -14.96
C PRO A 254 -7.54 6.41 -15.27
N LEU A 255 -7.76 6.04 -16.54
CA LEU A 255 -9.02 5.43 -16.99
C LEU A 255 -9.08 3.92 -16.73
N ILE A 256 -10.23 3.40 -16.35
CA ILE A 256 -10.48 1.96 -16.25
C ILE A 256 -11.15 1.46 -17.52
N ARG A 257 -10.44 0.62 -18.28
CA ARG A 257 -10.89 0.14 -19.59
C ARG A 257 -10.67 -1.37 -19.73
N GLY A 258 -11.58 -2.01 -20.45
CA GLY A 258 -11.57 -3.47 -20.62
C GLY A 258 -10.31 -4.00 -21.30
N GLN A 259 -9.74 -5.07 -20.74
CA GLN A 259 -8.57 -5.78 -21.23
C GLN A 259 -8.96 -7.18 -21.70
N GLU A 260 -8.50 -7.56 -22.89
CA GLU A 260 -8.73 -8.90 -23.42
C GLU A 260 -8.08 -9.96 -22.53
N GLY A 261 -8.74 -11.10 -22.36
CA GLY A 261 -8.27 -12.19 -21.49
C GLY A 261 -8.68 -12.07 -20.01
N PHE A 262 -9.24 -10.94 -19.59
CA PHE A 262 -9.62 -10.70 -18.19
C PHE A 262 -11.14 -10.62 -17.99
N THR A 263 -11.57 -10.84 -16.74
CA THR A 263 -13.00 -10.80 -16.36
C THR A 263 -13.62 -9.43 -16.57
N ILE A 264 -12.83 -8.36 -16.66
CA ILE A 264 -13.30 -7.00 -16.93
C ILE A 264 -14.10 -6.86 -18.24
N LEU A 265 -13.98 -7.80 -19.20
CA LEU A 265 -14.86 -7.79 -20.37
C LEU A 265 -16.31 -8.18 -20.05
N LYS A 266 -16.53 -8.94 -18.97
CA LYS A 266 -17.83 -9.36 -18.44
C LYS A 266 -18.25 -8.55 -17.22
N GLU A 267 -17.28 -8.10 -16.44
CA GLU A 267 -17.40 -7.29 -15.23
C GLU A 267 -16.64 -5.94 -15.41
N PRO A 268 -17.06 -5.04 -16.32
CA PRO A 268 -16.32 -3.81 -16.68
C PRO A 268 -15.79 -2.98 -15.52
N ASN A 269 -16.58 -2.85 -14.46
CA ASN A 269 -16.14 -2.32 -13.17
C ASN A 269 -17.25 -2.66 -12.17
N ALA A 270 -17.13 -3.81 -11.51
CA ALA A 270 -18.18 -4.27 -10.61
C ALA A 270 -18.43 -3.27 -9.47
N VAL A 271 -19.70 -3.09 -9.12
CA VAL A 271 -20.14 -2.18 -8.06
C VAL A 271 -20.95 -2.92 -7.02
N GLY A 272 -20.52 -2.82 -5.76
CA GLY A 272 -21.28 -3.28 -4.59
C GLY A 272 -22.02 -2.13 -3.94
N SER A 273 -23.34 -2.19 -3.91
CA SER A 273 -24.20 -1.24 -3.21
C SER A 273 -24.62 -1.82 -1.86
N TYR A 274 -24.19 -1.19 -0.77
CA TYR A 274 -24.42 -1.61 0.61
C TYR A 274 -25.41 -0.67 1.30
N ARG A 275 -26.38 -1.22 2.03
CA ARG A 275 -27.31 -0.45 2.87
C ARG A 275 -27.42 -1.06 4.26
N ARG A 276 -27.37 -0.20 5.27
CA ARG A 276 -27.65 -0.60 6.65
C ARG A 276 -28.37 0.50 7.40
N THR A 277 -29.40 0.08 8.13
CA THR A 277 -30.06 0.95 9.11
C THR A 277 -29.43 0.74 10.47
N VAL A 278 -29.03 1.82 11.12
CA VAL A 278 -28.43 1.82 12.46
C VAL A 278 -29.19 2.74 13.40
N GLU A 279 -29.32 2.36 14.66
CA GLU A 279 -29.89 3.21 15.68
C GLU A 279 -28.77 3.94 16.43
N VAL A 280 -28.71 5.26 16.28
CA VAL A 280 -27.68 6.08 16.94
C VAL A 280 -28.17 6.41 18.34
N PRO A 281 -27.38 6.17 19.41
CA PRO A 281 -27.80 6.43 20.78
C PRO A 281 -28.26 7.87 21.01
N ALA A 282 -29.31 8.07 21.81
CA ALA A 282 -29.77 9.40 22.22
C ALA A 282 -28.72 10.15 23.06
N SER A 283 -27.89 9.42 23.80
CA SER A 283 -26.79 9.96 24.62
C SER A 283 -25.70 10.66 23.80
N TRP A 284 -25.70 10.49 22.47
CA TRP A 284 -24.77 11.17 21.56
C TRP A 284 -25.27 12.56 21.14
N GLU A 285 -26.42 13.01 21.61
CA GLU A 285 -26.91 14.35 21.34
C GLU A 285 -25.90 15.42 21.79
N GLY A 286 -25.61 16.36 20.89
CA GLY A 286 -24.63 17.43 21.14
C GLY A 286 -23.16 17.06 20.92
N ARG A 287 -22.84 15.81 20.60
CA ARG A 287 -21.49 15.33 20.24
C ARG A 287 -21.22 15.47 18.74
N GLU A 288 -19.96 15.42 18.37
CA GLU A 288 -19.55 15.14 16.98
C GLU A 288 -19.52 13.64 16.74
N ILE A 289 -20.00 13.19 15.58
CA ILE A 289 -20.11 11.78 15.22
C ILE A 289 -19.36 11.55 13.92
N TYR A 290 -18.42 10.61 13.95
CA TYR A 290 -17.59 10.25 12.81
C TYR A 290 -17.92 8.83 12.35
N LEU A 291 -18.04 8.64 11.04
CA LEU A 291 -18.12 7.32 10.41
C LEU A 291 -16.73 6.90 9.96
N HIS A 292 -16.27 5.76 10.47
CA HIS A 292 -14.95 5.21 10.24
C HIS A 292 -15.02 3.92 9.43
N PHE A 293 -14.18 3.81 8.41
CA PHE A 293 -13.89 2.56 7.70
C PHE A 293 -12.40 2.24 7.87
N ASN A 294 -12.06 1.03 8.33
CA ASN A 294 -10.64 0.63 8.44
C ASN A 294 -10.04 0.18 7.10
N GLY A 295 -10.86 -0.03 6.07
CA GLY A 295 -10.43 -0.42 4.73
C GLY A 295 -11.58 -0.80 3.81
N VAL A 296 -11.54 -0.31 2.57
CA VAL A 296 -12.56 -0.56 1.54
C VAL A 296 -11.88 -0.66 0.17
N TYR A 297 -11.97 -1.82 -0.49
CA TYR A 297 -11.41 -2.04 -1.83
C TYR A 297 -12.40 -1.71 -2.95
N SER A 298 -12.05 -0.91 -3.97
CA SER A 298 -10.86 -0.03 -4.08
C SER A 298 -11.21 1.44 -3.80
N ALA A 299 -12.45 1.83 -4.09
CA ALA A 299 -12.96 3.18 -3.88
C ALA A 299 -14.44 3.16 -3.46
N ALA A 300 -14.86 4.16 -2.68
CA ALA A 300 -16.22 4.19 -2.16
C ALA A 300 -16.83 5.58 -2.08
N TYR A 301 -18.10 5.69 -2.48
CA TYR A 301 -18.96 6.82 -2.13
C TYR A 301 -19.82 6.49 -0.91
N VAL A 302 -20.06 7.51 -0.06
CA VAL A 302 -20.77 7.34 1.21
C VAL A 302 -21.96 8.29 1.28
N TRP A 303 -23.11 7.78 1.74
CA TRP A 303 -24.32 8.55 2.02
C TRP A 303 -24.87 8.21 3.40
N VAL A 304 -25.47 9.22 4.03
CA VAL A 304 -26.22 9.08 5.28
C VAL A 304 -27.57 9.76 5.13
N ASN A 305 -28.65 9.04 5.42
CA ASN A 305 -30.04 9.52 5.34
C ASN A 305 -30.37 10.21 4.00
N GLY A 306 -29.93 9.62 2.88
CA GLY A 306 -30.21 10.15 1.54
C GLY A 306 -29.28 11.26 1.05
N ARG A 307 -28.29 11.69 1.85
CA ARG A 307 -27.41 12.82 1.51
C ARG A 307 -25.98 12.33 1.33
N LYS A 308 -25.33 12.76 0.25
CA LYS A 308 -23.92 12.43 -0.03
C LYS A 308 -23.02 13.03 1.06
N VAL A 309 -22.17 12.19 1.63
CA VAL A 309 -21.19 12.55 2.67
C VAL A 309 -19.83 12.77 2.02
N GLY A 310 -19.33 11.80 1.28
CA GLY A 310 -17.96 11.86 0.76
C GLY A 310 -17.61 10.76 -0.24
N TYR A 311 -16.31 10.70 -0.55
CA TYR A 311 -15.65 9.73 -1.43
C TYR A 311 -14.27 9.39 -0.87
N THR A 312 -13.76 8.18 -1.09
CA THR A 312 -12.41 7.75 -0.68
C THR A 312 -11.80 6.74 -1.62
N GLN A 313 -10.47 6.79 -1.76
CA GLN A 313 -9.56 5.77 -2.28
C GLN A 313 -8.48 5.45 -1.22
N GLY A 314 -7.65 4.44 -1.45
CA GLY A 314 -6.64 3.96 -0.49
C GLY A 314 -7.18 2.84 0.40
N PRO A 315 -7.32 1.62 -0.13
CA PRO A 315 -8.13 0.54 0.45
C PRO A 315 -7.55 -0.06 1.73
N ASN A 316 -6.24 0.10 1.96
CA ASN A 316 -5.56 -0.36 3.16
C ASN A 316 -5.32 0.76 4.19
N ASN A 317 -5.70 2.00 3.87
CA ASN A 317 -5.75 3.08 4.86
C ASN A 317 -7.16 3.20 5.46
N ASP A 318 -7.25 3.81 6.65
CA ASP A 318 -8.55 4.16 7.24
C ASP A 318 -9.28 5.24 6.44
N SER A 319 -10.55 5.50 6.69
CA SER A 319 -11.21 6.72 6.20
C SER A 319 -12.27 7.16 7.20
N GLU A 320 -12.21 8.44 7.57
CA GLU A 320 -13.14 9.05 8.51
C GLU A 320 -13.95 10.14 7.80
N PHE A 321 -15.24 10.24 8.14
CA PHE A 321 -16.12 11.31 7.71
C PHE A 321 -16.91 11.87 8.89
N ASN A 322 -16.90 13.19 9.12
CA ASN A 322 -17.83 13.79 10.06
C ASN A 322 -19.27 13.70 9.52
N VAL A 323 -20.10 12.89 10.20
CA VAL A 323 -21.49 12.62 9.83
C VAL A 323 -22.51 13.27 10.77
N THR A 324 -22.06 14.09 11.73
CA THR A 324 -22.90 14.74 12.75
C THR A 324 -24.16 15.38 12.16
N ARG A 325 -23.99 16.18 11.09
CA ARG A 325 -25.09 16.94 10.46
C ARG A 325 -26.06 16.09 9.62
N TYR A 326 -25.75 14.81 9.43
CA TYR A 326 -26.52 13.88 8.60
C TYR A 326 -27.35 12.91 9.42
N LEU A 327 -26.95 12.66 10.67
CA LEU A 327 -27.59 11.72 11.58
C LEU A 327 -28.68 12.37 12.42
N LYS A 328 -29.54 11.52 12.98
CA LYS A 328 -30.55 11.83 13.98
C LYS A 328 -30.31 10.91 15.18
N THR A 329 -29.90 11.46 16.31
CA THR A 329 -29.70 10.74 17.58
C THR A 329 -31.03 10.20 18.12
N GLY A 330 -30.98 9.10 18.87
CA GLY A 330 -32.15 8.41 19.42
C GLY A 330 -33.10 7.84 18.36
N ARG A 331 -32.64 7.71 17.10
CA ARG A 331 -33.45 7.27 15.97
C ARG A 331 -32.66 6.36 15.04
N LYS A 332 -33.41 5.64 14.20
CA LYS A 332 -32.86 4.90 13.06
C LYS A 332 -32.34 5.84 11.98
N ASN A 333 -31.16 5.53 11.46
CA ASN A 333 -30.47 6.24 10.39
C ASN A 333 -30.03 5.26 9.32
N LEU A 334 -30.13 5.65 8.06
CA LEU A 334 -29.68 4.86 6.93
C LEU A 334 -28.26 5.25 6.54
N VAL A 335 -27.33 4.30 6.53
CA VAL A 335 -25.98 4.43 5.98
C VAL A 335 -25.92 3.62 4.69
N CYS A 336 -25.42 4.23 3.61
CA CYS A 336 -25.28 3.60 2.31
C CYS A 336 -23.87 3.81 1.76
N VAL A 337 -23.31 2.78 1.15
CA VAL A 337 -21.96 2.80 0.56
C VAL A 337 -22.03 2.19 -0.83
N GLU A 338 -21.43 2.86 -1.82
CA GLU A 338 -21.28 2.36 -3.19
C GLU A 338 -19.79 2.13 -3.43
N VAL A 339 -19.40 0.86 -3.53
CA VAL A 339 -18.00 0.44 -3.63
C VAL A 339 -17.70 -0.02 -5.05
N TYR A 340 -16.65 0.53 -5.65
CA TYR A 340 -16.17 0.20 -6.99
C TYR A 340 -14.98 -0.75 -6.89
N ARG A 341 -14.97 -1.76 -7.76
CA ARG A 341 -13.87 -2.73 -7.85
C ARG A 341 -12.57 -2.08 -8.30
N TRP A 342 -12.66 -1.16 -9.26
CA TRP A 342 -11.51 -0.48 -9.85
C TRP A 342 -11.70 1.03 -9.79
N SER A 343 -10.62 1.75 -9.49
CA SER A 343 -10.49 3.19 -9.58
C SER A 343 -9.11 3.58 -10.12
N ASP A 344 -8.85 4.86 -10.35
CA ASP A 344 -7.51 5.33 -10.69
C ASP A 344 -6.47 4.92 -9.64
N GLY A 345 -6.81 4.89 -8.35
CA GLY A 345 -5.95 4.37 -7.29
C GLY A 345 -5.51 2.92 -7.48
N SER A 346 -6.28 2.09 -8.21
CA SER A 346 -5.90 0.70 -8.51
C SER A 346 -4.64 0.59 -9.38
N TYR A 347 -4.21 1.66 -10.05
CA TYR A 347 -2.93 1.70 -10.76
C TYR A 347 -1.71 1.72 -9.83
N ILE A 348 -1.88 2.14 -8.57
CA ILE A 348 -0.83 2.15 -7.54
C ILE A 348 -1.12 1.12 -6.43
N GLU A 349 -1.96 0.12 -6.74
CA GLU A 349 -2.31 -1.04 -5.90
C GLU A 349 -2.04 -2.34 -6.67
N ASP A 350 -0.85 -2.41 -7.29
CA ASP A 350 -0.44 -3.45 -8.23
C ASP A 350 0.32 -4.63 -7.62
N GLN A 351 0.10 -4.92 -6.34
CA GLN A 351 0.81 -5.97 -5.63
C GLN A 351 0.61 -7.37 -6.25
N ASP A 352 1.63 -8.24 -6.10
CA ASP A 352 1.54 -9.67 -6.42
C ASP A 352 0.60 -10.42 -5.45
N MET A 353 -0.70 -10.31 -5.71
CA MET A 353 -1.73 -10.83 -4.83
C MET A 353 -3.08 -11.01 -5.54
N PHE A 354 -4.01 -11.69 -4.85
CA PHE A 354 -5.41 -11.70 -5.25
C PHE A 354 -6.04 -10.30 -5.19
N ARG A 355 -6.64 -9.87 -6.29
CA ARG A 355 -7.45 -8.67 -6.44
C ARG A 355 -8.91 -8.99 -6.08
N MET A 356 -9.32 -8.48 -4.92
CA MET A 356 -10.65 -8.65 -4.32
C MET A 356 -11.27 -7.28 -4.00
N SER A 357 -12.53 -7.26 -3.58
CA SER A 357 -13.27 -6.01 -3.37
C SER A 357 -14.31 -6.05 -2.27
N GLY A 358 -14.70 -4.87 -1.81
CA GLY A 358 -15.71 -4.71 -0.75
C GLY A 358 -15.16 -4.06 0.52
N ILE A 359 -16.02 -4.00 1.53
CA ILE A 359 -15.69 -3.44 2.84
C ILE A 359 -14.98 -4.55 3.63
N HIS A 360 -13.65 -4.62 3.50
CA HIS A 360 -12.85 -5.77 3.97
C HIS A 360 -12.33 -5.63 5.41
N ARG A 361 -12.42 -4.44 6.01
CA ARG A 361 -12.12 -4.21 7.44
C ARG A 361 -13.30 -3.53 8.14
N GLU A 362 -13.21 -3.41 9.46
CA GLU A 362 -14.33 -2.94 10.28
C GLU A 362 -14.87 -1.56 9.89
N VAL A 363 -16.15 -1.36 10.19
CA VAL A 363 -16.85 -0.09 10.09
C VAL A 363 -17.52 0.23 11.41
N TYR A 364 -17.47 1.48 11.83
CA TYR A 364 -18.13 1.92 13.07
C TYR A 364 -18.44 3.42 13.05
N LEU A 365 -19.36 3.83 13.93
CA LEU A 365 -19.51 5.23 14.33
C LEU A 365 -18.78 5.47 15.64
N GLU A 366 -18.17 6.64 15.78
CA GLU A 366 -17.52 7.09 17.02
C GLU A 366 -17.98 8.51 17.37
N ALA A 367 -18.39 8.72 18.62
CA ALA A 367 -18.83 10.00 19.14
C ALA A 367 -17.75 10.67 19.99
N ARG A 368 -17.53 11.97 19.75
CA ARG A 368 -16.53 12.79 20.44
C ARG A 368 -17.19 14.05 21.00
N GLN A 369 -16.69 14.57 22.11
CA GLN A 369 -17.03 15.92 22.54
C GLN A 369 -16.77 16.94 21.43
N ARG A 370 -17.49 18.06 21.42
CA ARG A 370 -17.23 19.14 20.46
C ARG A 370 -15.82 19.73 20.56
N LEU A 371 -15.28 19.76 21.77
CA LEU A 371 -13.89 20.08 22.03
C LEU A 371 -13.18 18.78 22.44
N HIS A 372 -12.35 18.23 21.55
CA HIS A 372 -11.79 16.89 21.71
C HIS A 372 -10.35 16.80 21.21
N ALA A 373 -9.64 15.75 21.64
CA ALA A 373 -8.37 15.35 21.05
C ALA A 373 -8.60 14.91 19.59
N GLN A 374 -8.11 15.69 18.64
CA GLN A 374 -8.11 15.32 17.23
C GLN A 374 -7.03 14.27 16.95
N ASP A 375 -5.87 14.41 17.58
CA ASP A 375 -4.70 13.57 17.35
C ASP A 375 -3.73 13.68 18.54
N VAL A 376 -3.01 12.59 18.80
CA VAL A 376 -2.05 12.47 19.91
C VAL A 376 -0.78 11.84 19.35
N TYR A 377 0.35 12.52 19.47
CA TYR A 377 1.65 12.00 19.05
C TYR A 377 2.56 11.81 20.26
N LEU A 378 3.06 10.58 20.41
CA LEU A 378 3.86 10.13 21.55
C LEU A 378 5.29 9.87 21.11
N THR A 379 6.25 10.50 21.77
CA THR A 379 7.69 10.25 21.57
C THR A 379 8.40 10.14 22.91
N SER A 380 9.66 9.68 22.91
CA SER A 380 10.49 9.72 24.10
C SER A 380 11.94 10.03 23.79
N GLN A 381 12.61 10.71 24.71
CA GLN A 381 14.05 10.88 24.74
C GLN A 381 14.61 10.06 25.91
N LEU A 382 15.51 9.12 25.62
CA LEU A 382 16.19 8.29 26.63
C LEU A 382 17.62 8.81 26.85
N SER A 383 18.05 8.84 28.11
CA SER A 383 19.45 9.11 28.47
C SER A 383 20.37 8.05 27.86
N HIS A 384 21.66 8.37 27.71
CA HIS A 384 22.64 7.45 27.12
C HIS A 384 22.73 6.12 27.91
N ASP A 385 22.63 6.17 29.25
CA ASP A 385 22.63 5.01 30.13
C ASP A 385 21.25 4.33 30.27
N LEU A 386 20.22 4.86 29.59
CA LEU A 386 18.84 4.38 29.56
C LEU A 386 18.11 4.41 30.93
N ARG A 387 18.68 5.07 31.94
CA ARG A 387 18.09 5.16 33.29
C ARG A 387 17.08 6.29 33.45
N HIS A 388 17.00 7.20 32.49
CA HIS A 388 16.05 8.31 32.50
C HIS A 388 15.39 8.43 31.13
N ALA A 389 14.08 8.63 31.12
CA ALA A 389 13.34 8.99 29.94
C ALA A 389 12.53 10.26 30.16
N ARG A 390 12.39 11.05 29.10
CA ARG A 390 11.35 12.07 28.98
C ARG A 390 10.38 11.63 27.90
N MET A 391 9.16 11.28 28.28
CA MET A 391 8.07 11.06 27.33
C MET A 391 7.50 12.42 26.92
N ASN A 392 7.35 12.68 25.63
CA ASN A 392 6.72 13.88 25.11
C ASN A 392 5.35 13.51 24.51
N VAL A 393 4.36 14.33 24.82
CA VAL A 393 3.01 14.23 24.27
C VAL A 393 2.69 15.50 23.51
N GLN A 394 2.56 15.38 22.20
CA GLN A 394 2.04 16.44 21.36
C GLN A 394 0.55 16.16 21.10
N LEU A 395 -0.30 16.94 21.77
CA LEU A 395 -1.75 16.80 21.73
C LEU A 395 -2.34 17.89 20.83
N LYS A 396 -3.02 17.46 19.76
CA LYS A 396 -3.77 18.34 18.88
C LYS A 396 -5.25 18.33 19.30
N VAL A 397 -5.77 19.47 19.74
CA VAL A 397 -7.17 19.63 20.19
C VAL A 397 -7.96 20.42 19.15
N LEU A 398 -9.11 19.90 18.74
CA LEU A 398 -10.02 20.57 17.81
C LEU A 398 -11.27 21.05 18.55
N ASN A 399 -11.69 22.30 18.30
CA ASN A 399 -13.02 22.77 18.66
C ASN A 399 -13.97 22.71 17.46
N ALA A 400 -14.65 21.59 17.27
CA ALA A 400 -15.71 21.43 16.27
C ALA A 400 -17.05 22.07 16.71
N GLY A 401 -17.13 22.63 17.92
CA GLY A 401 -18.33 23.24 18.47
C GLY A 401 -18.72 24.58 17.85
N LYS A 402 -19.88 25.11 18.24
CA LYS A 402 -20.40 26.39 17.72
C LYS A 402 -19.90 27.63 18.49
N LYS A 403 -19.23 27.44 19.62
CA LYS A 403 -18.76 28.50 20.52
C LYS A 403 -17.31 28.24 20.90
N ALA A 404 -16.61 29.29 21.31
CA ALA A 404 -15.29 29.12 21.89
C ALA A 404 -15.37 28.27 23.18
N GLY A 405 -14.36 27.45 23.44
CA GLY A 405 -14.32 26.52 24.56
C GLY A 405 -12.97 26.49 25.24
N MET A 406 -12.97 26.43 26.58
CA MET A 406 -11.73 26.33 27.34
C MET A 406 -11.17 24.90 27.25
N VAL A 407 -9.90 24.79 26.86
CA VAL A 407 -9.22 23.50 26.72
C VAL A 407 -8.58 23.13 28.05
N LYS A 408 -8.95 21.97 28.58
CA LYS A 408 -8.23 21.30 29.66
C LYS A 408 -7.91 19.87 29.23
N ALA A 409 -6.65 19.49 29.37
CA ALA A 409 -6.17 18.16 29.07
C ALA A 409 -5.39 17.58 30.26
N ASP A 410 -5.73 16.36 30.64
CA ASP A 410 -5.04 15.58 31.66
C ASP A 410 -4.38 14.38 30.98
N VAL A 411 -3.08 14.17 31.22
CA VAL A 411 -2.29 13.07 30.67
C VAL A 411 -1.79 12.21 31.82
N ALA A 412 -2.08 10.91 31.77
CA ALA A 412 -1.60 9.94 32.75
C ALA A 412 -0.81 8.83 32.05
N LEU A 413 0.38 8.56 32.57
CA LEU A 413 1.20 7.41 32.20
C LEU A 413 1.00 6.30 33.25
N VAL A 414 0.59 5.13 32.80
CA VAL A 414 0.37 3.93 33.63
C VAL A 414 1.41 2.90 33.27
N GLY A 415 2.05 2.33 34.29
CA GLY A 415 3.10 1.32 34.15
C GLY A 415 2.57 -0.04 33.69
N PRO A 416 3.47 -0.94 33.26
CA PRO A 416 3.09 -2.31 32.88
C PRO A 416 2.43 -3.12 34.01
N ASP A 417 2.68 -2.75 35.27
CA ASP A 417 2.04 -3.35 36.45
C ASP A 417 0.65 -2.76 36.77
N GLY A 418 0.14 -1.87 35.91
CA GLY A 418 -1.14 -1.19 36.07
C GLY A 418 -1.13 0.00 37.03
N LYS A 419 0.02 0.35 37.63
CA LYS A 419 0.09 1.47 38.58
C LYS A 419 0.37 2.80 37.88
N PRO A 420 -0.16 3.92 38.39
CA PRO A 420 0.22 5.25 37.90
C PRO A 420 1.72 5.50 38.05
N VAL A 421 2.35 6.03 37.00
CA VAL A 421 3.78 6.37 36.96
C VAL A 421 3.98 7.87 37.04
N GLN A 422 3.27 8.62 36.19
CA GLN A 422 3.34 10.08 36.16
C GLN A 422 2.05 10.66 35.60
N THR A 423 1.72 11.88 36.02
CA THR A 423 0.59 12.64 35.47
C THR A 423 1.01 14.06 35.13
N ALA A 424 0.41 14.63 34.08
CA ALA A 424 0.58 16.03 33.72
C ALA A 424 -0.79 16.63 33.37
N VAL A 425 -0.97 17.90 33.69
CA VAL A 425 -2.17 18.66 33.32
C VAL A 425 -1.73 19.86 32.52
N VAL A 426 -2.39 20.11 31.40
CA VAL A 426 -2.17 21.29 30.57
C VAL A 426 -3.51 21.87 30.17
N GLY A 427 -3.56 23.19 30.05
CA GLY A 427 -4.73 23.88 29.53
C GLY A 427 -4.29 25.11 28.75
N ARG A 428 -5.25 25.72 28.06
CA ARG A 428 -5.04 27.06 27.49
C ARG A 428 -5.54 28.10 28.49
N THR A 429 -4.91 29.28 28.44
CA THR A 429 -5.39 30.46 29.17
C THR A 429 -6.59 31.09 28.47
N GLU A 430 -6.60 31.07 27.14
CA GLU A 430 -7.69 31.59 26.31
C GLU A 430 -8.54 30.47 25.70
N PRO A 431 -9.86 30.67 25.57
CA PRO A 431 -10.73 29.74 24.86
C PRO A 431 -10.28 29.48 23.42
N LEU A 432 -10.34 28.22 22.98
CA LEU A 432 -10.14 27.86 21.58
C LEU A 432 -11.38 28.27 20.79
N ALA A 433 -11.21 29.11 19.76
CA ALA A 433 -12.32 29.56 18.94
C ALA A 433 -12.96 28.40 18.15
N LYS A 434 -14.18 28.63 17.66
CA LYS A 434 -14.91 27.64 16.84
C LYS A 434 -14.11 27.32 15.58
N GLY A 435 -13.96 26.04 15.27
CA GLY A 435 -13.29 25.53 14.06
C GLY A 435 -11.77 25.53 14.17
N ASP A 436 -11.21 26.14 15.21
CA ASP A 436 -9.77 26.23 15.38
C ASP A 436 -9.20 24.96 16.01
N THR A 437 -7.88 24.80 15.83
CA THR A 437 -7.08 23.76 16.46
C THR A 437 -6.06 24.40 17.40
N ALA A 438 -5.80 23.77 18.55
CA ALA A 438 -4.64 24.06 19.40
C ALA A 438 -3.65 22.91 19.40
N LEU A 439 -2.36 23.23 19.44
CA LEU A 439 -1.29 22.27 19.69
C LEU A 439 -0.76 22.46 21.12
N LEU A 440 -0.87 21.43 21.93
CA LEU A 440 -0.39 21.41 23.31
C LEU A 440 0.79 20.44 23.40
N GLN A 441 1.85 20.86 24.10
CA GLN A 441 3.01 20.02 24.34
C GLN A 441 3.13 19.77 25.84
N LEU A 442 3.28 18.50 26.21
CA LEU A 442 3.52 18.05 27.57
C LEU A 442 4.73 17.13 27.60
N SER A 443 5.38 17.07 28.75
CA SER A 443 6.44 16.10 29.01
C SER A 443 6.24 15.42 30.38
N LEU A 444 6.62 14.15 30.46
CA LEU A 444 6.58 13.33 31.66
C LEU A 444 7.96 12.70 31.83
N ASP A 445 8.66 13.07 32.91
CA ASP A 445 9.96 12.49 33.25
C ASP A 445 9.76 11.17 34.01
N VAL A 446 10.47 10.13 33.58
CA VAL A 446 10.39 8.75 34.08
C VAL A 446 11.78 8.26 34.45
N ALA A 447 11.95 7.86 35.71
CA ALA A 447 13.18 7.22 36.18
C ALA A 447 13.10 5.69 36.02
N ASN A 448 14.20 5.08 35.62
CA ASN A 448 14.37 3.65 35.36
C ASN A 448 13.20 3.05 34.54
N PRO A 449 12.93 3.57 33.33
CA PRO A 449 11.84 3.06 32.50
C PRO A 449 12.08 1.60 32.14
N LEU A 450 11.01 0.79 32.17
CA LEU A 450 11.05 -0.55 31.57
C LEU A 450 11.06 -0.39 30.05
N LEU A 451 12.13 -0.86 29.41
CA LEU A 451 12.33 -0.66 27.98
C LEU A 451 11.57 -1.71 27.17
N TRP A 452 11.05 -1.28 26.02
CA TRP A 452 10.41 -2.15 25.05
C TRP A 452 11.43 -2.68 24.04
N THR A 453 11.38 -3.98 23.77
CA THR A 453 12.09 -4.67 22.68
C THR A 453 11.21 -5.82 22.17
N ALA A 454 11.60 -6.46 21.08
CA ALA A 454 10.96 -7.71 20.63
C ALA A 454 11.14 -8.88 21.65
N GLU A 455 12.14 -8.83 22.54
CA GLU A 455 12.40 -9.88 23.54
C GLU A 455 11.65 -9.62 24.85
N THR A 456 11.57 -8.36 25.27
CA THR A 456 10.92 -7.90 26.50
C THR A 456 9.96 -6.75 26.16
N PRO A 457 8.73 -7.05 25.68
CA PRO A 457 7.79 -6.06 25.17
C PRO A 457 7.06 -5.31 26.30
N ASN A 458 7.82 -4.57 27.13
CA ASN A 458 7.24 -3.79 28.23
C ASN A 458 6.39 -2.65 27.68
N LEU A 459 5.08 -2.66 27.96
CA LEU A 459 4.13 -1.65 27.51
C LEU A 459 3.56 -0.84 28.67
N TYR A 460 3.71 0.47 28.55
CA TYR A 460 2.97 1.44 29.33
C TYR A 460 1.64 1.75 28.63
N THR A 461 0.72 2.38 29.36
CA THR A 461 -0.52 2.92 28.79
C THR A 461 -0.57 4.42 29.01
N VAL A 462 -0.84 5.18 27.95
CA VAL A 462 -1.00 6.64 28.00
C VAL A 462 -2.47 6.96 27.87
N ASN A 463 -3.02 7.60 28.91
CA ASN A 463 -4.40 8.09 28.93
C ASN A 463 -4.39 9.60 28.78
N VAL A 464 -5.11 10.11 27.80
CA VAL A 464 -5.25 11.54 27.52
C VAL A 464 -6.73 11.90 27.60
N ALA A 465 -7.11 12.60 28.66
CA ALA A 465 -8.46 13.10 28.86
C ALA A 465 -8.55 14.55 28.35
N VAL A 466 -9.48 14.84 27.43
CA VAL A 466 -9.76 16.20 26.97
C VAL A 466 -11.23 16.49 27.21
N ASN A 467 -11.51 17.40 28.14
CA ASN A 467 -12.87 17.84 28.48
C ASN A 467 -13.86 16.66 28.75
N GLY A 468 -13.36 15.57 29.33
CA GLY A 468 -14.15 14.42 29.79
C GLY A 468 -13.93 13.13 29.00
N ASP A 469 -13.79 13.20 27.68
CA ASP A 469 -13.49 12.01 26.87
C ASP A 469 -12.02 11.63 27.05
N ILE A 470 -11.75 10.33 27.21
CA ILE A 470 -10.43 9.76 27.47
C ILE A 470 -10.00 8.92 26.27
N SER A 471 -8.96 9.36 25.59
CA SER A 471 -8.26 8.53 24.60
C SER A 471 -7.13 7.73 25.26
N THR A 472 -6.94 6.48 24.87
CA THR A 472 -5.88 5.61 25.40
C THR A 472 -5.12 4.89 24.32
N GLN A 473 -3.80 4.74 24.53
CA GLN A 473 -2.85 4.11 23.62
C GLN A 473 -1.73 3.40 24.40
N LYS A 474 -1.19 2.32 23.82
CA LYS A 474 0.00 1.66 24.36
C LYS A 474 1.27 2.41 23.93
N PHE A 475 2.28 2.38 24.79
CA PHE A 475 3.56 3.02 24.53
C PHE A 475 4.71 2.18 25.07
N GLY A 476 5.82 2.10 24.31
CA GLY A 476 7.03 1.38 24.69
C GLY A 476 8.25 2.29 24.61
N PHE A 477 8.93 2.50 25.75
CA PHE A 477 10.18 3.25 25.80
C PHE A 477 11.27 2.49 25.04
N ARG A 478 11.75 3.07 23.95
CA ARG A 478 12.84 2.50 23.16
C ARG A 478 13.64 3.61 22.50
N LYS A 479 14.92 3.33 22.24
CA LYS A 479 15.82 4.19 21.50
C LYS A 479 16.31 3.45 20.26
N ILE A 480 16.08 3.99 19.07
CA ILE A 480 16.52 3.44 17.78
C ILE A 480 17.63 4.35 17.25
N GLU A 481 18.78 3.78 16.93
CA GLU A 481 19.92 4.52 16.41
C GLU A 481 20.61 3.75 15.29
N ASN A 482 20.97 4.45 14.21
CA ASN A 482 21.98 3.97 13.28
C ASN A 482 23.36 4.42 13.77
N ARG A 483 24.29 3.48 13.93
CA ARG A 483 25.71 3.75 14.23
C ARG A 483 26.56 3.02 13.19
N ASP A 484 27.19 3.77 12.30
CA ASP A 484 28.08 3.27 11.25
C ASP A 484 27.47 2.18 10.37
N GLY A 485 26.18 2.32 10.01
CA GLY A 485 25.46 1.37 9.17
C GLY A 485 24.87 0.19 9.93
N ARG A 486 24.85 0.21 11.26
CA ARG A 486 24.21 -0.82 12.09
C ARG A 486 23.10 -0.20 12.92
N VAL A 487 22.01 -0.93 13.07
CA VAL A 487 20.86 -0.47 13.87
C VAL A 487 20.96 -1.01 15.30
N PHE A 488 20.84 -0.10 16.25
CA PHE A 488 20.83 -0.38 17.67
C PHE A 488 19.46 -0.05 18.25
N ILE A 489 18.93 -0.98 19.03
CA ILE A 489 17.75 -0.75 19.87
C ILE A 489 18.22 -0.84 21.31
N ASN A 490 18.01 0.24 22.08
CA ASN A 490 18.41 0.34 23.49
C ASN A 490 19.91 0.01 23.69
N ASN A 491 20.76 0.64 22.88
CA ASN A 491 22.22 0.46 22.86
C ASN A 491 22.71 -0.96 22.49
N LYS A 492 21.85 -1.85 21.98
CA LYS A 492 22.22 -3.19 21.52
C LYS A 492 22.02 -3.33 20.02
N ARG A 493 23.03 -3.85 19.30
CA ARG A 493 22.93 -4.15 17.86
C ARG A 493 21.82 -5.18 17.65
N VAL A 494 20.94 -4.93 16.69
CA VAL A 494 19.88 -5.87 16.32
C VAL A 494 20.17 -6.47 14.95
N LEU A 495 19.89 -7.77 14.83
CA LEU A 495 19.74 -8.47 13.56
C LEU A 495 18.25 -8.75 13.35
N PHE A 496 17.71 -8.26 12.24
CA PHE A 496 16.32 -8.41 11.87
C PHE A 496 16.12 -9.72 11.12
N LYS A 497 15.48 -10.67 11.80
CA LYS A 497 15.13 -12.02 11.37
C LYS A 497 13.65 -12.00 11.02
N GLY A 498 13.33 -11.63 9.78
CA GLY A 498 11.96 -11.30 9.41
C GLY A 498 11.33 -12.16 8.33
N THR A 499 10.05 -11.87 8.10
CA THR A 499 9.23 -12.38 7.00
C THR A 499 8.38 -11.24 6.43
N ASN A 500 8.08 -11.32 5.14
CA ASN A 500 7.01 -10.57 4.48
C ASN A 500 5.68 -11.27 4.77
N ARG A 501 4.59 -10.51 4.91
CA ARG A 501 3.25 -11.05 5.17
C ARG A 501 2.18 -10.21 4.47
N HIS A 502 1.41 -10.86 3.62
CA HIS A 502 0.14 -10.33 3.11
C HIS A 502 -1.02 -10.53 4.10
N ASP A 503 -1.99 -9.60 4.10
CA ASP A 503 -3.34 -9.88 4.63
C ASP A 503 -4.09 -10.81 3.66
N THR A 504 -3.98 -12.10 3.92
CA THR A 504 -4.69 -13.17 3.21
C THR A 504 -5.21 -14.23 4.20
N ASP A 505 -6.35 -14.82 3.88
CA ASP A 505 -6.96 -15.93 4.60
C ASP A 505 -7.70 -16.81 3.57
N PRO A 506 -7.54 -18.15 3.59
CA PRO A 506 -8.09 -19.02 2.56
C PRO A 506 -9.63 -19.04 2.51
N VAL A 507 -10.29 -18.62 3.59
CA VAL A 507 -11.76 -18.57 3.67
C VAL A 507 -12.27 -17.13 3.53
N HIS A 508 -11.59 -16.16 4.12
CA HIS A 508 -12.07 -14.78 4.23
C HIS A 508 -11.39 -13.80 3.26
N GLY A 509 -10.42 -14.27 2.46
CA GLY A 509 -9.66 -13.43 1.55
C GLY A 509 -8.91 -12.34 2.32
N LYS A 510 -9.12 -11.07 1.97
CA LYS A 510 -8.46 -9.94 2.66
C LYS A 510 -9.08 -9.57 4.02
N ALA A 511 -10.26 -10.11 4.35
CA ALA A 511 -10.93 -9.86 5.63
C ALA A 511 -10.39 -10.79 6.73
N VAL A 512 -9.09 -10.71 7.01
CA VAL A 512 -8.38 -11.64 7.90
C VAL A 512 -8.95 -11.60 9.33
N PRO A 513 -9.37 -12.75 9.89
CA PRO A 513 -9.84 -12.83 11.28
C PRO A 513 -8.73 -12.53 12.31
N LEU A 514 -9.13 -12.06 13.50
CA LEU A 514 -8.19 -11.77 14.58
C LEU A 514 -7.43 -13.03 15.02
N GLU A 515 -8.11 -14.17 15.03
CA GLU A 515 -7.55 -15.47 15.40
C GLU A 515 -6.42 -15.88 14.44
N SER A 516 -6.58 -15.61 13.14
CA SER A 516 -5.55 -15.84 12.12
C SER A 516 -4.34 -14.91 12.36
N MET A 517 -4.56 -13.60 12.58
CA MET A 517 -3.48 -12.66 12.91
C MET A 517 -2.71 -13.05 14.18
N MET A 518 -3.43 -13.48 15.23
CA MET A 518 -2.84 -13.95 16.47
C MET A 518 -1.99 -15.21 16.25
N LYS A 519 -2.51 -16.16 15.46
CA LYS A 519 -1.80 -17.38 15.10
C LYS A 519 -0.50 -17.05 14.36
N ASP A 520 -0.54 -16.11 13.42
CA ASP A 520 0.63 -15.65 12.66
C ASP A 520 1.72 -15.13 13.62
N VAL A 521 1.38 -14.14 14.45
CA VAL A 521 2.31 -13.52 15.40
C VAL A 521 2.93 -14.55 16.35
N LEU A 522 2.11 -15.44 16.93
CA LEU A 522 2.61 -16.48 17.84
C LEU A 522 3.51 -17.49 17.13
N MET A 523 3.20 -17.85 15.89
CA MET A 523 4.02 -18.76 15.09
C MET A 523 5.34 -18.11 14.71
N MET A 524 5.37 -16.86 14.30
CA MET A 524 6.60 -16.10 14.04
C MET A 524 7.52 -16.13 15.27
N LYS A 525 6.98 -15.84 16.45
CA LYS A 525 7.73 -15.89 17.72
C LYS A 525 8.30 -17.27 18.03
N ARG A 526 7.53 -18.34 17.81
CA ARG A 526 7.97 -19.73 18.03
C ARG A 526 9.08 -20.17 17.07
N HIS A 527 9.19 -19.52 15.90
CA HIS A 527 10.19 -19.83 14.89
C HIS A 527 11.32 -18.78 14.84
N ASN A 528 11.57 -18.10 15.95
CA ASN A 528 12.69 -17.17 16.15
C ASN A 528 12.69 -15.95 15.21
N LEU A 529 11.55 -15.62 14.59
CA LEU A 529 11.38 -14.37 13.88
C LEU A 529 11.18 -13.22 14.88
N ASN A 530 11.79 -12.08 14.58
CA ASN A 530 11.68 -10.86 15.37
C ASN A 530 11.22 -9.65 14.55
N THR A 531 11.05 -9.79 13.24
CA THR A 531 10.66 -8.70 12.34
C THR A 531 9.55 -9.13 11.38
N LEU A 532 8.66 -8.20 11.05
CA LEU A 532 7.62 -8.33 10.06
C LEU A 532 7.69 -7.15 9.08
N ARG A 533 7.68 -7.42 7.77
CA ARG A 533 7.38 -6.41 6.75
C ARG A 533 5.93 -6.58 6.29
N THR A 534 5.18 -5.50 6.29
CA THR A 534 3.76 -5.46 5.95
C THR A 534 3.57 -5.37 4.43
N SER A 535 3.89 -6.46 3.72
CA SER A 535 3.89 -6.50 2.25
C SER A 535 2.46 -6.38 1.67
N HIS A 536 2.13 -5.40 0.82
CA HIS A 536 2.86 -4.15 0.53
C HIS A 536 1.93 -2.96 0.78
N TYR A 537 1.43 -2.89 2.00
CA TYR A 537 0.42 -1.94 2.45
C TYR A 537 0.24 -1.99 3.97
N PRO A 538 -0.31 -0.93 4.59
CA PRO A 538 -0.55 -0.95 6.01
C PRO A 538 -1.58 -2.03 6.38
N ASN A 539 -1.21 -2.93 7.29
CA ASN A 539 -2.13 -3.98 7.74
C ASN A 539 -3.24 -3.41 8.64
N ASP A 540 -4.11 -4.30 9.12
CA ASP A 540 -5.14 -3.94 10.11
C ASP A 540 -4.48 -3.44 11.41
N PRO A 541 -4.97 -2.35 12.04
CA PRO A 541 -4.42 -1.82 13.31
C PRO A 541 -4.28 -2.86 14.43
N ARG A 542 -5.12 -3.90 14.41
CA ARG A 542 -5.04 -5.01 15.38
C ARG A 542 -3.71 -5.76 15.30
N LEU A 543 -3.09 -5.88 14.12
CA LEU A 543 -1.80 -6.56 13.96
C LEU A 543 -0.66 -5.81 14.67
N TYR A 544 -0.63 -4.49 14.56
CA TYR A 544 0.37 -3.64 15.23
C TYR A 544 0.24 -3.74 16.75
N ALA A 545 -1.00 -3.73 17.26
CA ALA A 545 -1.28 -3.97 18.68
C ALA A 545 -0.80 -5.34 19.16
N LEU A 546 -0.95 -6.39 18.34
CA LEU A 546 -0.41 -7.73 18.63
C LEU A 546 1.12 -7.73 18.64
N CYS A 547 1.76 -7.11 17.65
CA CYS A 547 3.22 -7.02 17.56
C CYS A 547 3.84 -6.19 18.68
N ASP A 548 3.17 -5.12 19.12
CA ASP A 548 3.55 -4.37 20.32
C ASP A 548 3.54 -5.26 21.57
N TYR A 549 2.50 -6.08 21.73
CA TYR A 549 2.27 -6.89 22.92
C TYR A 549 3.16 -8.13 22.98
N TYR A 550 3.30 -8.86 21.86
CA TYR A 550 4.09 -10.09 21.77
C TYR A 550 5.58 -9.83 21.43
N GLY A 551 5.92 -8.61 21.03
CA GLY A 551 7.29 -8.21 20.71
C GLY A 551 7.73 -8.72 19.33
N ILE A 552 7.27 -8.04 18.28
CA ILE A 552 7.77 -8.16 16.90
C ILE A 552 8.05 -6.75 16.38
N TYR A 553 9.20 -6.54 15.76
CA TYR A 553 9.51 -5.30 15.06
C TYR A 553 8.77 -5.23 13.73
N ILE A 554 8.28 -4.06 13.35
CA ILE A 554 7.56 -3.85 12.10
C ILE A 554 8.33 -2.86 11.20
N MET A 555 8.50 -3.25 9.94
CA MET A 555 8.64 -2.35 8.80
C MET A 555 7.24 -2.11 8.22
N ASP A 556 6.71 -0.92 8.48
CA ASP A 556 5.37 -0.54 8.04
C ASP A 556 5.44 0.08 6.65
N GLU A 557 4.68 -0.43 5.69
CA GLU A 557 4.80 -0.09 4.28
C GLU A 557 3.55 0.57 3.72
N ALA A 558 3.73 1.67 2.99
CA ALA A 558 2.63 2.37 2.36
C ALA A 558 2.03 1.54 1.21
N ASP A 559 0.74 1.74 0.96
CA ASP A 559 -0.03 1.02 -0.06
C ASP A 559 0.24 1.58 -1.46
N VAL A 560 1.48 1.47 -1.93
CA VAL A 560 1.97 2.04 -3.18
C VAL A 560 2.78 0.98 -3.93
N GLU A 561 2.16 0.41 -4.96
CA GLU A 561 2.84 -0.45 -5.93
C GLU A 561 2.29 -0.22 -7.34
N CYS A 562 3.13 0.16 -8.30
CA CYS A 562 2.76 0.31 -9.71
C CYS A 562 3.65 -0.53 -10.63
N HIS A 563 3.79 -1.82 -10.31
CA HIS A 563 4.69 -2.76 -10.96
C HIS A 563 4.56 -2.77 -12.50
N ALA A 564 3.34 -2.80 -13.04
CA ALA A 564 3.14 -2.71 -14.50
C ALA A 564 3.45 -1.34 -15.11
N ASN A 565 3.56 -0.25 -14.33
CA ASN A 565 3.74 1.10 -14.84
C ASN A 565 4.49 2.06 -13.89
N HIS A 566 5.80 1.88 -13.79
CA HIS A 566 6.69 2.76 -13.01
C HIS A 566 6.69 4.24 -13.45
N ARG A 567 6.13 4.58 -14.62
CA ARG A 567 6.03 5.98 -15.06
C ARG A 567 5.23 6.82 -14.08
N LEU A 568 4.23 6.22 -13.40
CA LEU A 568 3.36 6.90 -12.44
C LEU A 568 4.14 7.58 -11.32
N SER A 569 5.25 6.99 -10.88
CA SER A 569 6.17 7.53 -9.87
C SER A 569 6.88 8.82 -10.29
N ARG A 570 6.81 9.17 -11.59
CA ARG A 570 7.38 10.40 -12.18
C ARG A 570 6.30 11.36 -12.69
N MET A 571 5.01 11.02 -12.56
CA MET A 571 3.92 11.85 -13.04
C MET A 571 3.45 12.82 -11.95
N PRO A 572 3.59 14.15 -12.14
CA PRO A 572 3.24 15.11 -11.08
C PRO A 572 1.77 15.09 -10.66
N SER A 573 0.84 14.71 -11.55
CA SER A 573 -0.59 14.61 -11.20
C SER A 573 -0.88 13.50 -10.18
N TRP A 574 0.01 12.51 -10.05
CA TRP A 574 -0.12 11.39 -9.10
C TRP A 574 0.55 11.68 -7.74
N GLN A 575 1.41 12.70 -7.66
CA GLN A 575 2.20 12.99 -6.44
C GLN A 575 1.32 13.12 -5.19
N ALA A 576 0.17 13.77 -5.30
CA ALA A 576 -0.73 13.99 -4.18
C ALA A 576 -1.30 12.68 -3.62
N GLN A 577 -1.57 11.70 -4.49
CA GLN A 577 -2.10 10.39 -4.08
C GLN A 577 -1.03 9.51 -3.45
N TYR A 578 0.22 9.57 -3.93
CA TYR A 578 1.37 8.93 -3.28
C TYR A 578 1.52 9.49 -1.85
N VAL A 579 1.62 10.82 -1.73
CA VAL A 579 1.81 11.48 -0.42
C VAL A 579 0.64 11.22 0.54
N ASP A 580 -0.61 11.11 0.06
CA ASP A 580 -1.77 10.77 0.91
C ASP A 580 -1.58 9.42 1.61
N ARG A 581 -1.17 8.38 0.87
CA ARG A 581 -1.00 7.01 1.39
C ARG A 581 0.11 6.93 2.44
N GLU A 582 1.21 7.64 2.19
CA GLU A 582 2.37 7.74 3.08
C GLU A 582 2.03 8.46 4.38
N VAL A 583 1.43 9.64 4.26
CA VAL A 583 1.04 10.47 5.40
C VAL A 583 0.04 9.72 6.27
N ARG A 584 -0.90 8.98 5.66
CA ARG A 584 -1.95 8.27 6.41
C ARG A 584 -1.42 7.04 7.13
N MET A 585 -0.50 6.28 6.54
CA MET A 585 0.23 5.23 7.25
C MET A 585 0.94 5.81 8.48
N VAL A 586 1.80 6.81 8.29
CA VAL A 586 2.61 7.37 9.39
C VAL A 586 1.72 7.96 10.49
N LEU A 587 0.68 8.74 10.13
CA LEU A 587 -0.20 9.34 11.12
C LEU A 587 -0.95 8.29 11.95
N ARG A 588 -1.42 7.21 11.31
CA ARG A 588 -2.15 6.12 11.98
C ARG A 588 -1.26 5.35 12.96
N ASP A 589 -0.02 5.06 12.55
CA ASP A 589 0.77 4.00 13.19
C ASP A 589 2.00 4.48 13.98
N ARG A 590 2.38 5.77 13.91
CA ARG A 590 3.62 6.32 14.53
C ARG A 590 3.75 6.14 16.05
N ASN A 591 2.66 5.86 16.75
CA ASN A 591 2.70 5.63 18.21
C ASN A 591 3.04 4.18 18.58
N HIS A 592 2.96 3.24 17.64
CA HIS A 592 3.26 1.83 17.91
C HIS A 592 4.75 1.64 18.23
N PRO A 593 5.11 1.00 19.38
CA PRO A 593 6.49 0.66 19.68
C PRO A 593 7.10 -0.36 18.72
N SER A 594 6.29 -1.25 18.15
CA SER A 594 6.73 -2.25 17.16
C SER A 594 7.27 -1.63 15.87
N VAL A 595 6.70 -0.51 15.40
CA VAL A 595 7.16 0.14 14.17
C VAL A 595 8.55 0.75 14.39
N ILE A 596 9.52 0.24 13.63
CA ILE A 596 10.93 0.67 13.68
C ILE A 596 11.38 1.34 12.37
N PHE A 597 10.77 0.98 11.24
CA PHE A 597 11.05 1.53 9.91
C PHE A 597 9.75 1.88 9.21
N TRP A 598 9.79 2.95 8.41
CA TRP A 598 8.76 3.25 7.41
C TRP A 598 9.23 2.78 6.05
N SER A 599 8.36 2.22 5.21
CA SER A 599 8.65 1.88 3.82
C SER A 599 7.70 2.63 2.89
N MET A 600 8.24 3.26 1.85
CA MET A 600 7.44 4.12 0.94
C MET A 600 6.54 3.34 -0.03
N GLY A 601 6.70 2.02 -0.10
CA GLY A 601 5.98 1.15 -1.04
C GLY A 601 6.90 0.09 -1.61
N ASN A 602 6.46 -0.52 -2.70
CA ASN A 602 7.13 -1.64 -3.36
C ASN A 602 7.13 -1.45 -4.89
N GLU A 603 8.14 -2.01 -5.57
CA GLU A 603 8.22 -2.20 -7.03
C GLU A 603 7.49 -1.15 -7.89
N SER A 604 7.79 0.13 -7.65
CA SER A 604 7.16 1.26 -8.34
C SER A 604 8.17 2.09 -9.14
N GLY A 605 9.42 1.62 -9.22
CA GLY A 605 10.56 2.37 -9.72
C GLY A 605 10.86 3.66 -8.93
N GLY A 606 11.87 4.42 -9.36
CA GLY A 606 12.23 5.70 -8.74
C GLY A 606 11.66 6.93 -9.47
N GLY A 607 11.33 7.98 -8.71
CA GLY A 607 10.84 9.24 -9.27
C GLY A 607 10.54 10.33 -8.23
N ASP A 608 10.24 11.54 -8.70
CA ASP A 608 10.01 12.72 -7.84
C ASP A 608 8.86 12.52 -6.85
N ASN A 609 7.90 11.64 -7.14
CA ASN A 609 6.81 11.34 -6.20
C ASN A 609 7.35 10.68 -4.92
N PHE A 610 8.38 9.82 -5.01
CA PHE A 610 9.03 9.23 -3.83
C PHE A 610 9.93 10.22 -3.09
N VAL A 611 10.51 11.20 -3.78
CA VAL A 611 11.22 12.32 -3.12
C VAL A 611 10.22 13.12 -2.27
N ALA A 612 9.03 13.39 -2.81
CA ALA A 612 7.95 14.05 -2.08
C ALA A 612 7.44 13.20 -0.90
N SER A 613 7.26 11.88 -1.10
CA SER A 613 6.90 10.93 -0.03
C SER A 613 7.90 10.96 1.12
N LYS A 614 9.19 10.80 0.83
CA LYS A 614 10.27 10.84 1.84
C LYS A 614 10.25 12.13 2.64
N LYS A 615 10.07 13.28 1.96
CA LYS A 615 9.96 14.59 2.60
C LYS A 615 8.73 14.65 3.53
N ALA A 616 7.59 14.12 3.10
CA ALA A 616 6.36 14.11 3.90
C ALA A 616 6.50 13.23 5.15
N ILE A 617 7.08 12.03 5.02
CA ILE A 617 7.35 11.12 6.15
C ILE A 617 8.26 11.80 7.18
N ASN A 618 9.41 12.34 6.73
CA ASN A 618 10.37 13.00 7.62
C ASN A 618 9.81 14.23 8.34
N ALA A 619 8.78 14.88 7.78
CA ALA A 619 8.11 16.00 8.43
C ALA A 619 7.19 15.55 9.58
N LEU A 620 6.80 14.27 9.61
CA LEU A 620 5.89 13.69 10.60
C LEU A 620 6.63 12.90 11.67
N ASP A 621 7.65 12.14 11.28
CA ASP A 621 8.33 11.17 12.14
C ASP A 621 9.80 10.99 11.75
N GLY A 622 10.66 10.73 12.74
CA GLY A 622 12.11 10.67 12.57
C GLY A 622 12.70 9.26 12.42
N ARG A 623 11.87 8.21 12.35
CA ARG A 623 12.37 6.84 12.10
C ARG A 623 12.93 6.74 10.68
N MET A 624 13.84 5.77 10.50
CA MET A 624 14.46 5.52 9.20
C MET A 624 13.42 5.07 8.18
N VAL A 625 13.58 5.57 6.95
CA VAL A 625 12.74 5.28 5.80
C VAL A 625 13.47 4.35 4.84
N HIS A 626 12.79 3.29 4.46
CA HIS A 626 13.16 2.29 3.47
C HIS A 626 12.42 2.57 2.15
N TYR A 627 13.08 2.30 1.03
CA TYR A 627 12.43 2.08 -0.26
C TYR A 627 13.44 1.44 -1.21
N GLU A 628 13.16 0.21 -1.64
CA GLU A 628 14.08 -0.56 -2.49
C GLU A 628 14.28 0.10 -3.86
N GLY A 629 13.17 0.57 -4.47
CA GLY A 629 13.19 1.12 -5.82
C GLY A 629 13.92 2.45 -5.99
N MET A 630 14.40 3.08 -4.89
CA MET A 630 15.16 4.33 -4.92
C MET A 630 16.06 4.49 -3.67
N ASN A 631 17.04 3.59 -3.52
CA ASN A 631 17.98 3.58 -2.38
C ASN A 631 18.65 4.93 -2.10
N GLU A 632 18.90 5.77 -3.12
CA GLU A 632 19.52 7.10 -2.97
C GLU A 632 18.67 8.12 -2.18
N VAL A 633 17.35 7.91 -2.10
CA VAL A 633 16.42 8.75 -1.32
C VAL A 633 16.14 8.15 0.05
N ALA A 634 16.19 6.82 0.18
CA ALA A 634 16.00 6.11 1.43
C ALA A 634 17.16 6.34 2.42
N ASP A 635 16.94 6.02 3.71
CA ASP A 635 17.96 6.10 4.76
C ASP A 635 18.82 4.82 4.89
N MET A 636 18.43 3.76 4.19
CA MET A 636 19.11 2.47 4.14
C MET A 636 19.18 1.95 2.72
N ASP A 637 20.12 1.04 2.46
CA ASP A 637 20.14 0.30 1.21
C ASP A 637 19.30 -0.97 1.35
N SER A 638 18.66 -1.35 0.26
CA SER A 638 17.84 -2.55 0.17
C SER A 638 17.88 -3.15 -1.22
N HIS A 639 17.74 -4.47 -1.30
CA HIS A 639 17.58 -5.20 -2.55
C HIS A 639 16.66 -6.39 -2.33
N MET A 640 15.92 -6.75 -3.37
CA MET A 640 15.15 -7.99 -3.45
C MET A 640 16.00 -9.09 -4.11
N TYR A 641 16.02 -10.27 -3.50
CA TYR A 641 16.60 -11.50 -4.05
C TYR A 641 18.05 -11.43 -4.57
N PRO A 642 19.00 -10.68 -3.94
CA PRO A 642 20.38 -10.74 -4.40
C PRO A 642 20.96 -12.13 -4.13
N SER A 643 21.73 -12.70 -5.07
CA SER A 643 22.59 -13.84 -4.75
C SER A 643 23.56 -13.47 -3.62
N VAL A 644 24.08 -14.46 -2.88
CA VAL A 644 25.07 -14.22 -1.81
C VAL A 644 26.26 -13.39 -2.33
N ASP A 645 26.77 -13.68 -3.53
CA ASP A 645 27.87 -12.90 -4.13
C ASP A 645 27.49 -11.46 -4.47
N ASN A 646 26.27 -11.21 -4.96
CA ASN A 646 25.78 -9.86 -5.24
C ASN A 646 25.55 -9.09 -3.94
N MET A 647 24.99 -9.77 -2.92
CA MET A 647 24.81 -9.22 -1.59
C MET A 647 26.15 -8.79 -0.98
N ILE A 648 27.18 -9.65 -1.01
CA ILE A 648 28.53 -9.33 -0.53
C ILE A 648 29.11 -8.14 -1.31
N ARG A 649 28.99 -8.13 -2.64
CA ARG A 649 29.46 -7.02 -3.47
C ARG A 649 28.80 -5.69 -3.09
N SER A 650 27.48 -5.68 -2.90
CA SER A 650 26.74 -4.49 -2.48
C SER A 650 27.08 -4.06 -1.04
N ASP A 651 27.31 -5.01 -0.12
CA ASP A 651 27.72 -4.70 1.25
C ASP A 651 29.08 -3.99 1.29
N MET A 652 30.00 -4.42 0.42
CA MET A 652 31.40 -3.95 0.34
C MET A 652 31.58 -2.64 -0.44
N ASP A 653 30.52 -2.06 -1.00
CA ASP A 653 30.60 -0.77 -1.69
C ASP A 653 30.96 0.36 -0.70
N ALA A 654 32.17 0.90 -0.87
CA ALA A 654 32.69 1.98 -0.03
C ALA A 654 31.86 3.26 -0.11
N GLY A 655 31.12 3.49 -1.21
CA GLY A 655 30.20 4.61 -1.36
C GLY A 655 28.94 4.51 -0.48
N LYS A 656 28.73 3.38 0.18
CA LYS A 656 27.55 3.08 1.02
C LYS A 656 27.86 2.98 2.52
N GLN A 657 29.07 3.37 2.94
CA GLN A 657 29.46 3.38 4.36
C GLN A 657 28.48 4.22 5.20
N GLY A 658 28.17 3.74 6.41
CA GLY A 658 27.24 4.40 7.33
C GLY A 658 25.75 4.14 7.07
N ARG A 659 25.38 3.51 5.95
CA ARG A 659 24.00 3.15 5.60
C ARG A 659 23.71 1.68 5.93
N PRO A 660 22.68 1.36 6.73
CA PRO A 660 22.29 -0.02 6.95
C PRO A 660 21.93 -0.70 5.63
N TYR A 661 22.20 -2.00 5.54
CA TYR A 661 21.80 -2.83 4.40
C TYR A 661 20.81 -3.90 4.85
N PHE A 662 19.60 -3.86 4.29
CA PHE A 662 18.50 -4.76 4.63
C PHE A 662 18.02 -5.49 3.39
N LEU A 663 17.78 -6.80 3.47
CA LEU A 663 17.14 -7.53 2.37
C LEU A 663 15.63 -7.48 2.57
N CYS A 664 14.92 -6.57 1.90
CA CYS A 664 13.46 -6.48 2.04
C CYS A 664 12.76 -7.77 1.61
N GLU A 665 13.33 -8.48 0.64
CA GLU A 665 12.91 -9.83 0.23
C GLU A 665 14.13 -10.69 -0.10
N TYR A 666 14.18 -11.90 0.46
CA TYR A 666 15.18 -12.91 0.13
C TYR A 666 14.64 -14.31 0.39
N ALA A 667 15.38 -15.34 -0.02
CA ALA A 667 15.04 -16.74 0.23
C ALA A 667 13.57 -17.09 -0.11
N HIS A 668 13.18 -16.86 -1.37
CA HIS A 668 11.83 -17.12 -1.86
C HIS A 668 11.35 -18.54 -1.51
N ALA A 669 10.22 -18.64 -0.82
CA ALA A 669 9.74 -19.82 -0.10
C ALA A 669 8.67 -20.62 -0.86
N MET A 670 8.45 -20.31 -2.13
CA MET A 670 7.44 -20.99 -2.96
C MET A 670 7.71 -22.50 -3.09
N GLY A 671 6.77 -23.32 -2.62
CA GLY A 671 6.84 -24.78 -2.72
C GLY A 671 7.95 -25.37 -1.84
N ASN A 672 8.80 -26.21 -2.43
CA ASN A 672 9.94 -26.81 -1.72
C ASN A 672 11.21 -25.99 -1.99
N ALA A 673 11.47 -25.00 -1.14
CA ALA A 673 12.49 -23.99 -1.36
C ALA A 673 13.36 -23.72 -0.11
N ILE A 674 13.98 -22.53 -0.05
CA ILE A 674 14.89 -22.08 1.03
C ILE A 674 16.19 -22.93 1.12
N GLY A 675 16.70 -23.37 -0.03
CA GLY A 675 18.06 -23.93 -0.10
C GLY A 675 19.08 -22.79 -0.01
N ASN A 676 20.07 -22.89 0.90
CA ASN A 676 21.18 -21.94 1.16
C ASN A 676 20.96 -20.78 2.18
N LEU A 677 19.93 -20.86 3.03
CA LEU A 677 19.68 -19.85 4.07
C LEU A 677 20.89 -19.64 5.01
N LYS A 678 21.65 -20.70 5.27
CA LYS A 678 22.84 -20.66 6.14
C LYS A 678 23.90 -19.71 5.60
N GLU A 679 24.17 -19.74 4.30
CA GLU A 679 25.21 -18.97 3.63
C GLU A 679 24.92 -17.45 3.71
N TYR A 680 23.64 -17.06 3.59
CA TYR A 680 23.24 -15.67 3.86
C TYR A 680 23.56 -15.25 5.30
N TRP A 681 23.13 -16.05 6.28
CA TRP A 681 23.26 -15.70 7.70
C TRP A 681 24.69 -15.75 8.20
N ASP A 682 25.51 -16.70 7.74
CA ASP A 682 26.94 -16.74 8.04
C ASP A 682 27.62 -15.41 7.66
N TYR A 683 27.32 -14.87 6.46
CA TYR A 683 27.87 -13.59 6.05
C TYR A 683 27.27 -12.41 6.83
N ILE A 684 25.96 -12.36 7.01
CA ILE A 684 25.29 -11.27 7.76
C ILE A 684 25.82 -11.15 9.19
N GLU A 685 26.02 -12.29 9.86
CA GLU A 685 26.49 -12.34 11.25
C GLU A 685 27.98 -12.04 11.37
N PHE A 686 28.82 -12.65 10.52
CA PHE A 686 30.26 -12.69 10.72
C PHE A 686 31.08 -11.92 9.68
N GLY A 687 30.58 -11.78 8.45
CA GLY A 687 31.28 -11.13 7.34
C GLY A 687 30.95 -9.65 7.16
N SER A 688 29.72 -9.25 7.49
CA SER A 688 29.22 -7.92 7.16
C SER A 688 29.51 -6.85 8.21
N ARG A 689 29.72 -5.61 7.72
CA ARG A 689 29.87 -4.41 8.55
C ARG A 689 28.60 -3.58 8.68
N ARG A 690 27.68 -3.66 7.72
CA ARG A 690 26.46 -2.82 7.67
C ARG A 690 25.17 -3.59 7.39
N MET A 691 25.22 -4.89 7.08
CA MET A 691 24.02 -5.70 6.99
C MET A 691 23.35 -5.85 8.35
N ILE A 692 22.03 -5.69 8.33
CA ILE A 692 21.16 -5.75 9.50
C ILE A 692 20.15 -6.89 9.44
N GLY A 693 20.15 -7.73 8.39
CA GLY A 693 19.25 -8.86 8.21
C GLY A 693 18.31 -8.67 7.02
N GLY A 694 17.11 -9.27 7.10
CA GLY A 694 16.14 -9.22 6.02
C GLY A 694 14.82 -9.94 6.33
N CYS A 695 13.89 -9.90 5.38
CA CYS A 695 12.59 -10.56 5.44
C CYS A 695 12.46 -11.64 4.36
N ILE A 696 12.16 -12.88 4.79
CA ILE A 696 11.86 -14.00 3.88
C ILE A 696 10.61 -13.68 3.06
N TRP A 697 10.58 -14.05 1.78
CA TRP A 697 9.36 -14.02 0.96
C TRP A 697 8.76 -15.42 0.81
N ASP A 698 7.63 -15.77 1.41
CA ASP A 698 6.84 -14.99 2.37
C ASP A 698 6.23 -15.90 3.46
N TRP A 699 5.34 -15.35 4.28
CA TRP A 699 4.82 -15.99 5.49
C TRP A 699 3.80 -17.11 5.22
N VAL A 700 2.90 -16.91 4.24
CA VAL A 700 1.73 -17.79 4.05
C VAL A 700 1.33 -17.82 2.58
N ASP A 701 1.11 -19.02 2.05
CA ASP A 701 0.61 -19.19 0.69
C ASP A 701 -0.74 -18.49 0.49
N GLN A 702 -0.85 -17.69 -0.57
CA GLN A 702 -2.11 -17.11 -1.01
C GLN A 702 -2.89 -18.18 -1.82
N ALA A 703 -3.70 -19.01 -1.15
CA ALA A 703 -4.36 -20.18 -1.74
C ALA A 703 -5.86 -20.28 -1.47
#